data_AF-A0A2M7DA54-F1
#
_entry.id   AF-A0A2M7DA54-F1
#
_cell.length_a   1.000
_cell.length_b   1.000
_cell.length_c   1.000
_cell.angle_alpha   90.00
_cell.angle_beta   90.00
_cell.angle_gamma   90.00
#
_symmetry.space_group_name_H-M   'P 1'
#
loop_
_entity.id
_entity.type
_entity.pdbx_description
1 polymer ?
#
loop_
_entity_poly.entity_id
_entity_poly.type
_entity_poly.pdbx_seq_one_letter_code
_entity_poly.pdbx_strand_id
1 'polypeptide(L)'
;MELSFKGKFLIFLIIISLGFLSFYFLFKEKKEFQADILIFSPHPDDEILCCGGTILKAIEDGKTVKIVFLTNGDAYTQSVSTWMEKQPDELKPEDYIALGKERQKEALRAANKLGLEKDDLVFLSYPDGGLSSLWNNLYDDYYLSEATETVSSPYKLTYNLAKQGYTKENLISDIKEVLEKYQPGEIYLPHILDTHKDHQAANEFVFSALNELESGDNDDWLNSLGSFYYLIHDSGGLDESFYPYVPYSPYVFSREPNYEENISDFKDQKTLALKEYYSQMSAEEEAEFLNSFVKDFELFWDMPSSPQAYLRYVEQEWENIGQIMRSQGYNVNFAPVVDVAEDIEDFDMPLTGKKRIYSEDPEIVAELAGAVIRGMNKGGLIPVIKHFPGLGRVRSDAHVWLPETETPKEDLYQRELIPFMNLIEKDYDFWIMIDHSIYLSLDEKPASLSYEVQTKLLREELGFKGIIIVDELLAMQAIREYAFRQGIADPYIGEIISQVFAAGGDIALFYVSSPLEAKEVINGTIKAVKKAINENKISQQEIDDSVARILTEKENFFGVPLGHFINNMTLEEKIAQKLITDVYFGRDEKEIGNWEEILREYNIGGIHARNQGFIDEIQEQAKIPMFVTGQHEGGMVNQDGLNIYTHSAYMIGKEFEFLKKRAGKEIFYNIKKEKEETKDFYESFDLGQIDEITRQNILDSLIDSVDELIAAYSDIEQKGYVSPNPNYISPLTIYHSVGGYEIKPFYDLPIFWLRKFSDQGVSFYAYSLFKEIFNDWKKDQKELSTYTRDIILNLYSLKEKIKSRKSIIDDPKSKEEVRILFLATHPDDEDSEGLAYFEYKFNSETYILLATRGEGGENEINATYEDLGKIRTEEIEKAGEILGVNRIYYLGLEDFGYCVSEKEALDKWDREEALKKIIYFYRLIKPHIIITKNTTSDEHCQHKAFISLAIEAFELASNPEVYSETLKDGLLPWQPLKFYQRDPKNENGIFIDISEKDSATGRTYKEIALESLKQHHSQKLGEWAQTQYSFWPDKIYYHLSKTKVKDEGNSIFSGINKENL
;
A
#
# COMPACT_ATOMS: atom_id res chain seq x y z
N MET A 1 -32.55 -67.82 7.49
CA MET A 1 -31.51 -67.84 6.45
C MET A 1 -30.25 -67.28 7.08
N GLU A 2 -29.16 -68.04 7.12
CA GLU A 2 -27.88 -67.46 7.53
C GLU A 2 -27.34 -66.58 6.40
N LEU A 3 -27.14 -65.30 6.69
CA LEU A 3 -26.39 -64.42 5.81
C LEU A 3 -24.92 -64.86 5.83
N SER A 4 -24.34 -65.04 4.64
CA SER A 4 -22.92 -65.31 4.48
C SER A 4 -22.08 -64.16 5.07
N PHE A 5 -20.80 -64.41 5.35
CA PHE A 5 -19.89 -63.38 5.86
C PHE A 5 -19.90 -62.11 4.98
N LYS A 6 -19.96 -62.25 3.65
CA LYS A 6 -20.11 -61.14 2.70
C LYS A 6 -21.45 -60.40 2.83
N GLY A 7 -22.55 -61.10 3.10
CA GLY A 7 -23.85 -60.48 3.36
C GLY A 7 -23.88 -59.73 4.70
N LYS A 8 -23.25 -60.28 5.74
CA LYS A 8 -23.08 -59.60 7.03
C LYS A 8 -22.17 -58.37 6.90
N PHE A 9 -21.07 -58.47 6.15
CA PHE A 9 -20.14 -57.36 5.91
C PHE A 9 -20.74 -56.24 5.05
N LEU A 10 -21.57 -56.56 4.05
CA LEU A 10 -22.30 -55.55 3.29
C LEU A 10 -23.37 -54.85 4.14
N ILE A 11 -24.09 -55.59 4.98
CA ILE A 11 -25.04 -55.00 5.94
C ILE A 11 -24.30 -54.16 6.99
N PHE A 12 -23.13 -54.60 7.45
CA PHE A 12 -22.25 -53.85 8.34
C PHE A 12 -21.77 -52.54 7.71
N LEU A 13 -21.29 -52.56 6.46
CA LEU A 13 -20.94 -51.36 5.70
C LEU A 13 -22.15 -50.44 5.48
N ILE A 14 -23.34 -50.98 5.16
CA ILE A 14 -24.57 -50.17 5.01
C ILE A 14 -25.00 -49.58 6.35
N ILE A 15 -24.86 -50.30 7.47
CA ILE A 15 -25.12 -49.78 8.82
C ILE A 15 -24.07 -48.75 9.24
N ILE A 16 -22.81 -48.90 8.84
CA ILE A 16 -21.78 -47.88 9.06
C ILE A 16 -22.04 -46.65 8.17
N SER A 17 -22.36 -46.79 6.89
CA SER A 17 -22.63 -45.65 6.01
C SER A 17 -23.94 -44.93 6.35
N LEU A 18 -25.00 -45.66 6.69
CA LEU A 18 -26.22 -45.06 7.25
C LEU A 18 -25.98 -44.54 8.67
N GLY A 19 -25.09 -45.18 9.43
CA GLY A 19 -24.65 -44.73 10.75
C GLY A 19 -23.92 -43.39 10.67
N PHE A 20 -22.98 -43.25 9.74
CA PHE A 20 -22.26 -42.02 9.40
C PHE A 20 -23.19 -40.95 8.85
N LEU A 21 -24.10 -41.28 7.93
CA LEU A 21 -25.12 -40.31 7.47
C LEU A 21 -26.01 -39.86 8.63
N SER A 22 -26.44 -40.80 9.48
CA SER A 22 -27.25 -40.47 10.66
C SER A 22 -26.43 -39.67 11.67
N PHE A 23 -25.15 -39.97 11.89
CA PHE A 23 -24.24 -39.22 12.76
C PHE A 23 -24.03 -37.81 12.22
N TYR A 24 -23.75 -37.65 10.93
CA TYR A 24 -23.59 -36.36 10.27
C TYR A 24 -24.84 -35.47 10.42
N PHE A 25 -26.04 -36.06 10.50
CA PHE A 25 -27.31 -35.35 10.72
C PHE A 25 -27.81 -35.32 12.18
N LEU A 26 -27.27 -36.13 13.10
CA LEU A 26 -27.62 -36.15 14.54
C LEU A 26 -26.58 -35.45 15.43
N PHE A 27 -25.33 -35.39 15.00
CA PHE A 27 -24.18 -34.79 15.68
C PHE A 27 -23.60 -33.58 14.93
N LYS A 28 -24.43 -32.91 14.10
CA LYS A 28 -24.34 -31.45 14.06
C LYS A 28 -24.89 -30.92 15.37
N GLU A 29 -24.13 -31.11 16.46
CA GLU A 29 -24.40 -30.45 17.73
C GLU A 29 -24.55 -28.95 17.43
N LYS A 30 -25.60 -28.34 17.97
CA LYS A 30 -25.65 -26.89 18.04
C LYS A 30 -24.51 -26.49 18.96
N LYS A 31 -23.43 -25.92 18.42
CA LYS A 31 -22.45 -25.19 19.21
C LYS A 31 -23.23 -24.14 20.01
N GLU A 32 -23.19 -24.25 21.33
CA GLU A 32 -23.79 -23.26 22.23
C GLU A 32 -22.80 -22.10 22.39
N PHE A 33 -22.85 -21.16 21.44
CA PHE A 33 -22.17 -19.88 21.58
C PHE A 33 -22.84 -19.06 22.70
N GLN A 34 -22.08 -18.22 23.42
CA GLN A 34 -22.67 -17.35 24.46
C GLN A 34 -23.31 -16.07 23.87
N ALA A 35 -22.90 -15.71 22.66
CA ALA A 35 -23.60 -14.81 21.75
C ALA A 35 -23.60 -15.43 20.34
N ASP A 36 -24.70 -15.39 19.60
CA ASP A 36 -24.69 -15.79 18.19
C ASP A 36 -23.97 -14.73 17.34
N ILE A 37 -24.22 -13.46 17.63
CA ILE A 37 -23.67 -12.28 16.93
C ILE A 37 -23.01 -11.30 17.92
N LEU A 38 -21.81 -10.82 17.58
CA LEU A 38 -21.12 -9.72 18.26
C LEU A 38 -20.78 -8.60 17.27
N ILE A 39 -21.29 -7.40 17.50
CA ILE A 39 -21.09 -6.23 16.62
C ILE A 39 -20.10 -5.28 17.30
N PHE A 40 -18.97 -5.01 16.65
CA PHE A 40 -18.04 -3.96 17.04
C PHE A 40 -18.41 -2.68 16.32
N SER A 41 -18.85 -1.67 17.07
CA SER A 41 -19.19 -0.33 16.58
C SER A 41 -18.15 0.67 17.12
N PRO A 42 -17.40 1.35 16.25
CA PRO A 42 -16.45 2.39 16.66
C PRO A 42 -17.11 3.50 17.47
N HIS A 43 -18.24 4.01 16.99
CA HIS A 43 -18.99 5.12 17.57
C HIS A 43 -20.46 4.72 17.83
N PRO A 44 -21.13 5.29 18.85
CA PRO A 44 -22.54 5.03 19.10
C PRO A 44 -23.44 5.73 18.08
N ASP A 45 -23.84 4.95 17.07
CA ASP A 45 -24.76 5.21 15.94
C ASP A 45 -24.49 4.18 14.83
N ASP A 46 -23.21 3.86 14.60
CA ASP A 46 -22.70 2.90 13.63
C ASP A 46 -23.49 1.58 13.61
N GLU A 47 -23.82 1.04 14.78
CA GLU A 47 -24.50 -0.25 14.94
C GLU A 47 -25.87 -0.27 14.26
N ILE A 48 -26.50 0.90 14.14
CA ILE A 48 -27.77 1.08 13.43
C ILE A 48 -27.53 1.36 11.96
N LEU A 49 -26.55 2.21 11.64
CA LEU A 49 -26.21 2.55 10.25
C LEU A 49 -25.93 1.28 9.43
N CYS A 50 -25.04 0.41 9.94
CA CYS A 50 -24.64 -0.81 9.25
C CYS A 50 -25.53 -2.02 9.53
N CYS A 51 -25.98 -2.24 10.77
CA CYS A 51 -26.58 -3.52 11.20
C CYS A 51 -27.99 -3.38 11.81
N GLY A 52 -28.62 -2.21 11.82
CA GLY A 52 -29.90 -1.99 12.52
C GLY A 52 -31.02 -2.95 12.10
N GLY A 53 -31.10 -3.31 10.82
CA GLY A 53 -32.04 -4.32 10.31
C GLY A 53 -31.57 -5.75 10.54
N THR A 54 -30.27 -6.00 10.42
CA THR A 54 -29.62 -7.30 10.71
C THR A 54 -29.82 -7.72 12.17
N ILE A 55 -29.69 -6.77 13.13
CA ILE A 55 -29.99 -6.98 14.56
C ILE A 55 -31.46 -7.38 14.75
N LEU A 56 -32.39 -6.65 14.15
CA LEU A 56 -33.83 -6.93 14.24
C LEU A 56 -34.18 -8.31 13.69
N LYS A 57 -33.62 -8.66 12.54
CA LYS A 57 -33.79 -9.97 11.91
C LYS A 57 -33.23 -11.10 12.78
N ALA A 58 -32.01 -10.93 13.30
CA ALA A 58 -31.38 -11.91 14.20
C ALA A 58 -32.24 -12.16 15.45
N ILE A 59 -32.81 -11.10 16.05
CA ILE A 59 -33.70 -11.20 17.21
C ILE A 59 -35.02 -11.91 16.86
N GLU A 60 -35.59 -11.66 15.66
CA GLU A 60 -36.77 -12.41 15.19
C GLU A 60 -36.47 -13.91 14.98
N ASP A 61 -35.28 -14.23 14.44
CA ASP A 61 -34.77 -15.61 14.30
C ASP A 61 -34.39 -16.26 15.65
N GLY A 62 -34.44 -15.49 16.76
CA GLY A 62 -34.13 -15.96 18.10
C GLY A 62 -32.64 -16.12 18.40
N LYS A 63 -31.77 -15.48 17.61
CA LYS A 63 -30.33 -15.33 17.89
C LYS A 63 -30.12 -14.34 19.04
N THR A 64 -29.05 -14.56 19.78
CA THR A 64 -28.51 -13.63 20.78
C THR A 64 -27.52 -12.66 20.12
N VAL A 65 -27.69 -11.37 20.36
CA VAL A 65 -26.86 -10.31 19.76
C VAL A 65 -26.24 -9.47 20.87
N LYS A 66 -24.95 -9.13 20.72
CA LYS A 66 -24.20 -8.23 21.61
C LYS A 66 -23.57 -7.10 20.80
N ILE A 67 -23.48 -5.91 21.38
CA ILE A 67 -22.89 -4.72 20.73
C ILE A 67 -21.76 -4.17 21.59
N VAL A 68 -20.62 -3.90 20.99
CA VAL A 68 -19.39 -3.41 21.61
C VAL A 68 -19.07 -2.03 21.03
N PHE A 69 -19.32 -0.99 21.81
CA PHE A 69 -18.96 0.38 21.48
C PHE A 69 -17.51 0.63 21.91
N LEU A 70 -16.61 0.90 20.97
CA LEU A 70 -15.21 1.19 21.29
C LEU A 70 -15.08 2.57 21.95
N THR A 71 -15.67 3.60 21.33
CA THR A 71 -15.68 4.99 21.81
C THR A 71 -17.05 5.37 22.43
N ASN A 72 -17.27 6.66 22.72
CA ASN A 72 -18.61 7.17 23.05
C ASN A 72 -19.12 8.24 22.07
N GLY A 73 -18.46 8.43 20.91
CA GLY A 73 -18.82 9.48 19.94
C GLY A 73 -18.70 10.89 20.52
N ASP A 74 -17.76 11.09 21.44
CA ASP A 74 -17.63 12.27 22.28
C ASP A 74 -16.67 13.34 21.76
N ALA A 75 -16.07 13.19 20.58
CA ALA A 75 -15.06 14.12 20.04
C ALA A 75 -15.54 15.03 18.89
N TYR A 76 -16.66 14.72 18.22
CA TYR A 76 -17.11 15.55 17.09
C TYR A 76 -17.67 16.91 17.55
N THR A 77 -16.82 17.94 17.46
CA THR A 77 -17.07 19.32 17.90
C THR A 77 -18.38 19.91 17.38
N GLN A 78 -18.76 19.61 16.13
CA GLN A 78 -19.98 20.15 15.53
C GLN A 78 -21.26 19.58 16.15
N SER A 79 -21.29 18.28 16.51
CA SER A 79 -22.38 17.70 17.31
C SER A 79 -22.49 18.41 18.66
N VAL A 80 -21.38 18.58 19.39
CA VAL A 80 -21.39 19.20 20.73
C VAL A 80 -21.88 20.65 20.65
N SER A 81 -21.35 21.41 19.69
CA SER A 81 -21.73 22.80 19.40
C SER A 81 -23.24 22.92 19.16
N THR A 82 -23.77 22.09 18.27
CA THR A 82 -25.18 22.13 17.85
C THR A 82 -26.11 21.67 18.97
N TRP A 83 -25.81 20.53 19.59
CA TRP A 83 -26.62 19.94 20.67
C TRP A 83 -26.68 20.82 21.93
N MET A 84 -25.60 21.55 22.25
CA MET A 84 -25.55 22.45 23.40
C MET A 84 -25.97 23.90 23.12
N GLU A 85 -26.24 24.26 21.86
CA GLU A 85 -26.43 25.66 21.43
C GLU A 85 -25.25 26.59 21.81
N LYS A 86 -24.01 26.09 21.70
CA LYS A 86 -22.76 26.80 22.03
C LYS A 86 -21.90 27.05 20.80
N GLN A 87 -21.04 28.07 20.82
CA GLN A 87 -20.02 28.23 19.78
C GLN A 87 -18.84 27.24 20.02
N PRO A 88 -18.16 26.74 18.97
CA PRO A 88 -17.05 25.80 19.11
C PRO A 88 -15.91 26.26 20.03
N ASP A 89 -15.63 27.57 20.10
CA ASP A 89 -14.62 28.19 20.96
C ASP A 89 -15.06 28.37 22.42
N GLU A 90 -16.34 28.18 22.73
CA GLU A 90 -16.88 28.17 24.09
C GLU A 90 -16.93 26.78 24.73
N LEU A 91 -16.71 25.72 23.93
CA LEU A 91 -16.76 24.33 24.36
C LEU A 91 -15.59 23.99 25.30
N LYS A 92 -15.86 23.04 26.21
CA LYS A 92 -14.89 22.57 27.21
C LYS A 92 -14.85 21.05 27.25
N PRO A 93 -13.79 20.45 27.81
CA PRO A 93 -13.72 19.01 28.03
C PRO A 93 -14.95 18.41 28.71
N GLU A 94 -15.58 19.13 29.66
CA GLU A 94 -16.81 18.65 30.31
C GLU A 94 -18.04 18.57 29.37
N ASP A 95 -18.03 19.33 28.27
CA ASP A 95 -19.11 19.35 27.28
C ASP A 95 -19.03 18.16 26.32
N TYR A 96 -17.83 17.84 25.84
CA TYR A 96 -17.52 16.59 25.12
C TYR A 96 -17.88 15.36 25.99
N ILE A 97 -17.42 15.35 27.25
CA ILE A 97 -17.80 14.31 28.24
C ILE A 97 -19.32 14.24 28.45
N ALA A 98 -20.04 15.36 28.38
CA ALA A 98 -21.50 15.38 28.51
C ALA A 98 -22.20 14.85 27.25
N LEU A 99 -21.68 15.10 26.04
CA LEU A 99 -22.18 14.49 24.80
C LEU A 99 -22.03 12.96 24.86
N GLY A 100 -20.83 12.43 25.16
CA GLY A 100 -20.64 10.97 25.29
C GLY A 100 -21.57 10.34 26.33
N LYS A 101 -21.86 11.06 27.42
CA LYS A 101 -22.85 10.62 28.44
C LYS A 101 -24.28 10.66 27.94
N GLU A 102 -24.62 11.44 26.93
CA GLU A 102 -25.92 11.34 26.25
C GLU A 102 -25.90 10.28 25.15
N ARG A 103 -24.88 10.19 24.30
CA ARG A 103 -24.74 9.13 23.29
C ARG A 103 -24.80 7.72 23.90
N GLN A 104 -24.18 7.49 25.07
CA GLN A 104 -24.39 6.23 25.84
C GLN A 104 -25.86 5.95 26.20
N LYS A 105 -26.66 6.99 26.49
CA LYS A 105 -28.10 6.85 26.75
C LYS A 105 -28.91 6.73 25.46
N GLU A 106 -28.47 7.36 24.38
CA GLU A 106 -29.07 7.27 23.05
C GLU A 106 -28.94 5.85 22.53
N ALA A 107 -27.73 5.28 22.53
CA ALA A 107 -27.49 3.86 22.24
C ALA A 107 -28.35 2.91 23.08
N LEU A 108 -28.47 3.14 24.40
CA LEU A 108 -29.35 2.34 25.26
C LEU A 108 -30.85 2.47 24.91
N ARG A 109 -31.31 3.64 24.44
CA ARG A 109 -32.69 3.82 23.96
C ARG A 109 -32.89 3.20 22.58
N ALA A 110 -31.93 3.37 21.69
CA ALA A 110 -31.95 2.91 20.31
C ALA A 110 -31.91 1.38 20.25
N ALA A 111 -30.98 0.74 20.96
CA ALA A 111 -30.91 -0.71 21.09
C ALA A 111 -32.18 -1.31 21.70
N ASN A 112 -32.85 -0.60 22.63
CA ASN A 112 -34.15 -1.04 23.14
C ASN A 112 -35.28 -0.99 22.07
N LYS A 113 -35.19 -0.13 21.04
CA LYS A 113 -36.07 -0.22 19.85
C LYS A 113 -35.72 -1.40 18.98
N LEU A 114 -34.46 -1.81 18.93
CA LEU A 114 -34.02 -2.99 18.20
C LEU A 114 -34.39 -4.31 18.91
N GLY A 115 -34.83 -4.25 20.18
CA GLY A 115 -35.24 -5.42 20.96
C GLY A 115 -34.19 -5.91 21.97
N LEU A 116 -33.09 -5.17 22.14
CA LEU A 116 -32.01 -5.49 23.07
C LEU A 116 -32.25 -4.91 24.48
N GLU A 117 -31.65 -5.56 25.47
CA GLU A 117 -31.56 -5.10 26.84
C GLU A 117 -30.20 -4.43 27.13
N LYS A 118 -30.10 -3.73 28.26
CA LYS A 118 -28.88 -3.03 28.66
C LYS A 118 -27.66 -3.95 28.77
N ASP A 119 -27.85 -5.20 29.19
CA ASP A 119 -26.77 -6.17 29.39
C ASP A 119 -26.34 -6.85 28.07
N ASP A 120 -26.90 -6.40 26.94
CA ASP A 120 -26.44 -6.71 25.58
C ASP A 120 -25.42 -5.70 25.04
N LEU A 121 -25.24 -4.55 25.72
CA LEU A 121 -24.34 -3.48 25.30
C LEU A 121 -23.09 -3.43 26.18
N VAL A 122 -21.93 -3.38 25.54
CA VAL A 122 -20.61 -3.21 26.13
C VAL A 122 -20.04 -1.88 25.66
N PHE A 123 -19.80 -0.95 26.59
CA PHE A 123 -19.11 0.31 26.30
C PHE A 123 -17.68 0.19 26.79
N LEU A 124 -16.72 0.03 25.87
CA LEU A 124 -15.29 0.03 26.22
C LEU A 124 -14.85 1.45 26.61
N SER A 125 -15.42 2.47 25.96
CA SER A 125 -15.26 3.89 26.29
C SER A 125 -13.80 4.37 26.26
N TYR A 126 -13.10 3.98 25.19
CA TYR A 126 -11.83 4.52 24.73
C TYR A 126 -12.05 5.87 24.01
N PRO A 127 -10.99 6.66 23.75
CA PRO A 127 -11.14 8.03 23.30
C PRO A 127 -11.61 8.12 21.84
N ASP A 128 -12.70 8.85 21.63
CA ASP A 128 -13.22 9.18 20.31
C ASP A 128 -12.28 10.09 19.54
N GLY A 129 -12.14 9.86 18.23
CA GLY A 129 -11.12 10.49 17.38
C GLY A 129 -9.68 10.07 17.71
N GLY A 130 -9.50 9.14 18.66
CA GLY A 130 -8.22 8.78 19.24
C GLY A 130 -7.81 7.32 19.04
N LEU A 131 -8.66 6.45 18.47
CA LEU A 131 -8.30 5.04 18.30
C LEU A 131 -7.13 4.87 17.33
N SER A 132 -7.10 5.63 16.23
CA SER A 132 -5.97 5.58 15.29
C SER A 132 -4.66 6.05 15.92
N SER A 133 -4.71 7.12 16.72
CA SER A 133 -3.54 7.61 17.47
C SER A 133 -3.08 6.62 18.55
N LEU A 134 -4.02 5.93 19.19
CA LEU A 134 -3.76 4.87 20.16
C LEU A 134 -3.11 3.64 19.51
N TRP A 135 -3.59 3.21 18.34
CA TRP A 135 -3.03 2.08 17.59
C TRP A 135 -1.58 2.32 17.16
N ASN A 136 -1.29 3.55 16.73
CA ASN A 136 0.04 3.99 16.28
C ASN A 136 0.99 4.40 17.42
N ASN A 137 0.55 4.34 18.69
CA ASN A 137 1.41 4.63 19.84
C ASN A 137 2.43 3.49 20.04
N LEU A 138 3.72 3.84 19.96
CA LEU A 138 4.84 2.88 19.97
C LEU A 138 5.40 2.57 21.35
N TYR A 139 5.05 3.38 22.35
CA TYR A 139 5.66 3.32 23.68
C TYR A 139 4.72 2.74 24.76
N ASP A 140 3.49 2.34 24.38
CA ASP A 140 2.35 2.00 25.27
C ASP A 140 2.09 3.05 26.37
N ASP A 141 2.50 4.30 26.11
CA ASP A 141 2.26 5.40 27.04
C ASP A 141 0.78 5.78 27.05
N TYR A 142 0.35 6.40 28.15
CA TYR A 142 -1.01 6.89 28.33
C TYR A 142 -1.39 7.93 27.27
N TYR A 143 -2.33 7.60 26.39
CA TYR A 143 -2.88 8.54 25.41
C TYR A 143 -3.80 9.56 26.09
N LEU A 144 -3.61 10.85 25.78
CA LEU A 144 -4.47 11.95 26.21
C LEU A 144 -5.53 12.22 25.14
N SER A 145 -6.80 12.04 25.48
CA SER A 145 -7.93 12.43 24.61
C SER A 145 -7.92 13.93 24.35
N GLU A 146 -7.86 14.34 23.08
CA GLU A 146 -7.89 15.76 22.69
C GLU A 146 -9.24 16.42 23.06
N ALA A 147 -10.35 15.69 22.93
CA ALA A 147 -11.69 16.22 23.20
C ALA A 147 -12.01 16.29 24.71
N THR A 148 -11.63 15.27 25.48
CA THR A 148 -12.00 15.17 26.91
C THR A 148 -10.88 15.56 27.87
N GLU A 149 -9.68 15.85 27.38
CA GLU A 149 -8.46 16.10 28.18
C GLU A 149 -8.23 15.04 29.29
N THR A 150 -8.62 13.78 29.03
CA THR A 150 -8.41 12.66 29.96
C THR A 150 -7.51 11.58 29.39
N VAL A 151 -6.72 10.96 30.26
CA VAL A 151 -5.88 9.77 29.97
C VAL A 151 -6.56 8.44 30.33
N SER A 152 -7.81 8.51 30.79
CA SER A 152 -8.63 7.36 31.16
C SER A 152 -10.12 7.73 31.13
N SER A 153 -10.97 6.70 31.04
CA SER A 153 -12.40 6.84 30.78
C SER A 153 -13.14 7.59 31.89
N PRO A 154 -13.73 8.78 31.62
CA PRO A 154 -14.51 9.57 32.59
C PRO A 154 -15.97 9.07 32.74
N TYR A 155 -16.32 7.96 32.09
CA TYR A 155 -17.67 7.42 32.03
C TYR A 155 -17.95 6.43 33.16
N LYS A 156 -19.24 6.33 33.54
CA LYS A 156 -19.68 5.36 34.55
C LYS A 156 -19.99 4.00 33.93
N LEU A 157 -20.48 3.99 32.69
CA LEU A 157 -20.66 2.79 31.89
C LEU A 157 -19.41 2.65 31.03
N THR A 158 -18.35 2.16 31.66
CA THR A 158 -17.09 1.78 31.01
C THR A 158 -16.84 0.32 31.38
N TYR A 159 -16.40 -0.51 30.45
CA TYR A 159 -16.26 -1.95 30.63
C TYR A 159 -15.20 -2.29 31.69
N ASN A 160 -13.91 -2.28 31.34
CA ASN A 160 -12.84 -2.67 32.24
C ASN A 160 -11.64 -1.72 32.20
N LEU A 161 -10.64 -1.96 31.35
CA LEU A 161 -9.29 -1.38 31.46
C LEU A 161 -9.20 0.10 31.09
N ALA A 162 -10.11 0.64 30.26
CA ALA A 162 -10.14 2.08 29.94
C ALA A 162 -10.23 2.99 31.18
N LYS A 163 -10.76 2.50 32.32
CA LYS A 163 -10.77 3.24 33.61
C LYS A 163 -9.37 3.41 34.22
N GLN A 164 -8.45 2.53 33.85
CA GLN A 164 -7.08 2.45 34.37
C GLN A 164 -6.11 3.23 33.47
N GLY A 165 -6.37 3.29 32.17
CA GLY A 165 -5.64 4.09 31.20
C GLY A 165 -6.07 3.83 29.75
N TYR A 166 -6.05 4.87 28.92
CA TYR A 166 -6.07 4.72 27.47
C TYR A 166 -4.68 4.31 26.99
N THR A 167 -4.46 3.01 26.84
CA THR A 167 -3.23 2.44 26.25
C THR A 167 -3.62 1.36 25.22
N LYS A 168 -2.71 0.99 24.34
CA LYS A 168 -3.00 0.12 23.19
C LYS A 168 -3.31 -1.29 23.65
N GLU A 169 -2.46 -1.89 24.48
CA GLU A 169 -2.64 -3.24 25.02
C GLU A 169 -3.79 -3.32 26.03
N ASN A 170 -4.18 -2.22 26.68
CA ASN A 170 -5.44 -2.16 27.44
C ASN A 170 -6.65 -2.37 26.51
N LEU A 171 -6.71 -1.72 25.35
CA LEU A 171 -7.84 -1.90 24.40
C LEU A 171 -7.85 -3.29 23.77
N ILE A 172 -6.68 -3.79 23.35
CA ILE A 172 -6.53 -5.18 22.85
C ILE A 172 -7.02 -6.16 23.93
N SER A 173 -6.63 -5.96 25.19
CA SER A 173 -7.03 -6.82 26.31
C SER A 173 -8.53 -6.73 26.64
N ASP A 174 -9.14 -5.53 26.60
CA ASP A 174 -10.60 -5.36 26.81
C ASP A 174 -11.40 -6.07 25.69
N ILE A 175 -10.98 -5.92 24.43
CA ILE A 175 -11.61 -6.63 23.29
C ILE A 175 -11.42 -8.14 23.41
N LYS A 176 -10.21 -8.58 23.79
CA LYS A 176 -9.89 -9.99 24.02
C LYS A 176 -10.79 -10.61 25.09
N GLU A 177 -10.93 -9.95 26.25
CA GLU A 177 -11.81 -10.40 27.33
C GLU A 177 -13.28 -10.50 26.87
N VAL A 178 -13.75 -9.54 26.05
CA VAL A 178 -15.09 -9.55 25.46
C VAL A 178 -15.26 -10.74 24.50
N LEU A 179 -14.29 -11.01 23.64
CA LEU A 179 -14.29 -12.16 22.72
C LEU A 179 -14.30 -13.50 23.47
N GLU A 180 -13.40 -13.71 24.45
CA GLU A 180 -13.37 -14.92 25.31
C GLU A 180 -14.67 -15.13 26.08
N LYS A 181 -15.30 -14.04 26.52
CA LYS A 181 -16.50 -14.07 27.35
C LYS A 181 -17.75 -14.41 26.54
N TYR A 182 -17.90 -13.86 25.34
CA TYR A 182 -19.11 -14.06 24.53
C TYR A 182 -18.97 -15.15 23.47
N GLN A 183 -17.75 -15.56 23.12
CA GLN A 183 -17.43 -16.65 22.17
C GLN A 183 -18.35 -16.64 20.93
N PRO A 184 -18.41 -15.54 20.16
CA PRO A 184 -19.40 -15.35 19.10
C PRO A 184 -19.33 -16.41 17.99
N GLY A 185 -20.49 -16.69 17.38
CA GLY A 185 -20.55 -17.44 16.12
C GLY A 185 -20.24 -16.55 14.90
N GLU A 186 -20.70 -15.30 14.93
CA GLU A 186 -20.54 -14.29 13.88
C GLU A 186 -20.07 -12.97 14.51
N ILE A 187 -19.06 -12.31 13.92
CA ILE A 187 -18.68 -10.92 14.24
C ILE A 187 -18.98 -9.97 13.09
N TYR A 188 -19.42 -8.77 13.43
CA TYR A 188 -19.58 -7.65 12.51
C TYR A 188 -18.66 -6.51 12.94
N LEU A 189 -17.88 -5.95 12.00
CA LEU A 189 -16.90 -4.90 12.28
C LEU A 189 -16.71 -3.97 11.07
N PRO A 190 -16.18 -2.75 11.25
CA PRO A 190 -15.93 -1.85 10.12
C PRO A 190 -14.94 -2.45 9.13
N HIS A 191 -15.13 -2.15 7.85
CA HIS A 191 -14.23 -2.53 6.79
C HIS A 191 -12.99 -1.63 6.82
N ILE A 192 -11.79 -2.20 6.65
CA ILE A 192 -10.49 -1.50 6.51
C ILE A 192 -10.37 -0.49 5.35
N LEU A 193 -11.43 -0.28 4.56
CA LEU A 193 -11.51 0.71 3.48
C LEU A 193 -12.39 1.91 3.86
N ASP A 194 -13.01 1.85 5.03
CA ASP A 194 -13.72 2.98 5.60
C ASP A 194 -12.74 4.15 5.78
N THR A 195 -13.11 5.35 5.32
CA THR A 195 -12.21 6.50 5.40
C THR A 195 -12.09 7.10 6.79
N HIS A 196 -12.94 6.69 7.74
CA HIS A 196 -12.83 7.13 9.12
C HIS A 196 -11.69 6.42 9.85
N LYS A 197 -10.73 7.20 10.37
CA LYS A 197 -9.50 6.67 10.98
C LYS A 197 -9.78 5.74 12.17
N ASP A 198 -10.84 6.01 12.93
CA ASP A 198 -11.23 5.16 14.05
C ASP A 198 -11.98 3.89 13.60
N HIS A 199 -12.61 3.87 12.42
CA HIS A 199 -13.17 2.64 11.83
C HIS A 199 -12.06 1.70 11.37
N GLN A 200 -11.02 2.25 10.72
CA GLN A 200 -9.81 1.51 10.37
C GLN A 200 -9.16 0.93 11.63
N ALA A 201 -8.88 1.78 12.63
CA ALA A 201 -8.24 1.34 13.88
C ALA A 201 -9.08 0.31 14.67
N ALA A 202 -10.41 0.43 14.68
CA ALA A 202 -11.29 -0.54 15.32
C ALA A 202 -11.12 -1.96 14.72
N ASN A 203 -10.94 -2.06 13.40
CA ASN A 203 -10.66 -3.32 12.74
C ASN A 203 -9.31 -3.90 13.20
N GLU A 204 -8.25 -3.08 13.17
CA GLU A 204 -6.89 -3.45 13.61
C GLU A 204 -6.88 -3.98 15.05
N PHE A 205 -7.56 -3.29 15.97
CA PHE A 205 -7.67 -3.70 17.38
C PHE A 205 -8.38 -5.05 17.56
N VAL A 206 -9.48 -5.29 16.83
CA VAL A 206 -10.21 -6.57 16.87
C VAL A 206 -9.38 -7.70 16.25
N PHE A 207 -8.71 -7.43 15.12
CA PHE A 207 -7.86 -8.40 14.45
C PHE A 207 -6.64 -8.78 15.32
N SER A 208 -6.03 -7.81 16.00
CA SER A 208 -4.95 -8.05 16.98
C SER A 208 -5.40 -8.96 18.14
N ALA A 209 -6.55 -8.65 18.74
CA ALA A 209 -7.10 -9.45 19.84
C ALA A 209 -7.42 -10.90 19.41
N LEU A 210 -7.94 -11.12 18.20
CA LEU A 210 -8.16 -12.46 17.65
C LEU A 210 -6.84 -13.23 17.44
N ASN A 211 -5.80 -12.57 16.94
CA ASN A 211 -4.47 -13.18 16.77
C ASN A 211 -3.84 -13.59 18.10
N GLU A 212 -3.97 -12.75 19.13
CA GLU A 212 -3.49 -13.09 20.48
C GLU A 212 -4.24 -14.31 21.07
N LEU A 213 -5.56 -14.37 20.92
CA LEU A 213 -6.37 -15.49 21.41
C LEU A 213 -5.97 -16.82 20.78
N GLU A 214 -5.77 -16.78 19.47
CA GLU A 214 -5.33 -17.94 18.72
C GLU A 214 -3.96 -18.50 19.16
N SER A 215 -3.13 -17.73 19.89
CA SER A 215 -1.84 -18.23 20.41
C SER A 215 -1.95 -19.15 21.63
N GLY A 216 -3.15 -19.32 22.20
CA GLY A 216 -3.44 -20.14 23.38
C GLY A 216 -3.75 -21.64 23.10
N ASP A 217 -3.84 -22.42 24.17
CA ASP A 217 -4.03 -23.88 24.15
C ASP A 217 -5.50 -24.36 23.98
N ASN A 218 -6.47 -23.46 23.83
CA ASN A 218 -7.88 -23.77 23.54
C ASN A 218 -8.47 -22.71 22.59
N ASP A 219 -9.31 -23.12 21.64
CA ASP A 219 -10.72 -22.67 21.57
C ASP A 219 -11.40 -23.08 20.25
N ASP A 220 -12.23 -24.11 20.31
CA ASP A 220 -12.98 -24.67 19.16
C ASP A 220 -13.94 -23.67 18.50
N TRP A 221 -14.31 -22.58 19.18
CA TRP A 221 -15.27 -21.58 18.70
C TRP A 221 -14.64 -20.61 17.69
N LEU A 222 -13.38 -20.19 17.89
CA LEU A 222 -12.64 -19.30 16.97
C LEU A 222 -12.53 -19.90 15.55
N ASN A 223 -12.23 -21.20 15.47
CA ASN A 223 -12.20 -21.94 14.20
C ASN A 223 -13.56 -21.97 13.45
N SER A 224 -14.67 -21.65 14.13
CA SER A 224 -16.01 -21.51 13.53
C SER A 224 -16.51 -20.07 13.41
N LEU A 225 -15.73 -19.08 13.85
CA LEU A 225 -16.11 -17.68 13.78
C LEU A 225 -16.22 -17.25 12.30
N GLY A 226 -17.37 -16.69 11.95
CA GLY A 226 -17.59 -15.95 10.70
C GLY A 226 -17.39 -14.45 10.93
N SER A 227 -16.84 -13.74 9.94
CA SER A 227 -16.55 -12.30 10.02
C SER A 227 -17.19 -11.56 8.86
N PHE A 228 -18.00 -10.55 9.16
CA PHE A 228 -18.71 -9.71 8.21
C PHE A 228 -18.28 -8.25 8.37
N TYR A 229 -17.88 -7.61 7.28
CA TYR A 229 -17.33 -6.27 7.30
C TYR A 229 -18.33 -5.28 6.71
N TYR A 230 -18.48 -4.10 7.29
CA TYR A 230 -19.41 -3.07 6.84
C TYR A 230 -18.69 -1.74 6.53
N LEU A 231 -19.26 -0.91 5.65
CA LEU A 231 -18.67 0.37 5.24
C LEU A 231 -19.65 1.52 5.55
N ILE A 232 -19.17 2.57 6.23
CA ILE A 232 -19.96 3.76 6.56
C ILE A 232 -19.42 5.01 5.85
N HIS A 233 -18.09 5.18 5.72
CA HIS A 233 -17.48 6.31 5.03
C HIS A 233 -16.66 5.90 3.79
N ASP A 234 -16.70 6.69 2.72
CA ASP A 234 -15.97 6.46 1.46
C ASP A 234 -15.24 7.74 0.99
N SER A 235 -14.09 7.56 0.35
CA SER A 235 -13.16 8.59 -0.14
C SER A 235 -13.64 9.38 -1.37
N GLY A 236 -14.73 8.94 -2.00
CA GLY A 236 -15.23 9.49 -3.26
C GLY A 236 -15.84 10.90 -3.21
N GLY A 237 -16.03 11.49 -2.02
CA GLY A 237 -16.67 12.80 -1.86
C GLY A 237 -18.15 12.77 -2.25
N LEU A 238 -19.02 12.39 -1.31
CA LEU A 238 -20.46 12.38 -1.55
C LEU A 238 -21.03 13.81 -1.55
N ASP A 239 -21.24 14.34 -2.75
CA ASP A 239 -22.12 15.48 -3.02
C ASP A 239 -23.51 15.23 -2.40
N GLU A 240 -23.93 16.13 -1.51
CA GLU A 240 -25.19 16.09 -0.75
C GLU A 240 -26.43 15.88 -1.64
N SER A 241 -26.35 16.20 -2.94
CA SER A 241 -27.45 16.02 -3.89
C SER A 241 -27.74 14.56 -4.30
N PHE A 242 -26.94 13.56 -3.87
CA PHE A 242 -27.05 12.16 -4.31
C PHE A 242 -27.73 11.17 -3.33
N TYR A 243 -28.39 11.66 -2.28
CA TYR A 243 -28.97 10.82 -1.23
C TYR A 243 -30.15 9.85 -1.52
N PRO A 244 -30.67 9.63 -2.76
CA PRO A 244 -31.58 8.51 -3.03
C PRO A 244 -30.98 7.38 -3.89
N TYR A 245 -29.72 7.45 -4.33
CA TYR A 245 -29.11 6.42 -5.17
C TYR A 245 -27.63 6.20 -4.84
N VAL A 246 -27.34 5.26 -3.93
CA VAL A 246 -26.03 4.59 -3.90
C VAL A 246 -26.08 3.39 -4.86
N PRO A 247 -25.66 3.58 -6.12
CA PRO A 247 -24.85 2.57 -6.77
C PRO A 247 -23.65 3.19 -7.52
N TYR A 248 -22.45 2.73 -7.16
CA TYR A 248 -21.16 2.94 -7.85
C TYR A 248 -20.61 4.37 -7.92
N SER A 249 -19.69 4.68 -7.00
CA SER A 249 -18.55 5.54 -7.33
C SER A 249 -17.70 4.82 -8.39
N PRO A 250 -17.38 5.43 -9.55
CA PRO A 250 -16.54 4.80 -10.57
C PRO A 250 -15.03 4.78 -10.26
N TYR A 251 -14.60 5.34 -9.11
CA TYR A 251 -13.19 5.64 -8.82
C TYR A 251 -12.64 4.98 -7.55
N VAL A 252 -13.40 4.08 -6.92
CA VAL A 252 -12.89 3.15 -5.92
C VAL A 252 -13.23 1.73 -6.38
N PHE A 253 -12.26 0.84 -6.22
CA PHE A 253 -12.19 -0.55 -6.66
C PHE A 253 -13.49 -1.35 -6.63
N SER A 254 -13.58 -2.31 -7.55
CA SER A 254 -14.64 -3.30 -7.66
C SER A 254 -14.73 -4.23 -6.44
N ARG A 255 -15.33 -3.74 -5.36
CA ARG A 255 -15.87 -4.55 -4.27
C ARG A 255 -17.38 -4.39 -4.21
N GLU A 256 -18.08 -4.99 -5.18
CA GLU A 256 -19.50 -5.27 -4.97
C GLU A 256 -19.64 -6.06 -3.65
N PRO A 257 -20.60 -5.72 -2.78
CA PRO A 257 -20.79 -6.43 -1.51
C PRO A 257 -21.11 -7.90 -1.78
N ASN A 258 -20.34 -8.78 -1.14
CA ASN A 258 -20.43 -10.23 -1.27
C ASN A 258 -21.77 -10.75 -0.70
N TYR A 259 -22.34 -9.98 0.24
CA TYR A 259 -23.58 -10.29 0.94
C TYR A 259 -24.47 -9.05 1.05
N GLU A 260 -25.70 -9.16 0.54
CA GLU A 260 -26.79 -8.19 0.73
C GLU A 260 -27.81 -8.81 1.68
N GLU A 261 -28.04 -8.18 2.83
CA GLU A 261 -29.08 -8.58 3.77
C GLU A 261 -30.35 -7.77 3.50
N ASN A 262 -31.49 -8.43 3.31
CA ASN A 262 -32.75 -7.76 3.03
C ASN A 262 -33.44 -7.41 4.36
N ILE A 263 -33.63 -6.11 4.59
CA ILE A 263 -34.18 -5.57 5.83
C ILE A 263 -35.48 -4.78 5.60
N SER A 264 -36.15 -4.99 4.46
CA SER A 264 -37.33 -4.23 4.03
C SER A 264 -38.43 -4.20 5.11
N ASP A 265 -38.68 -5.34 5.76
CA ASP A 265 -39.70 -5.48 6.80
C ASP A 265 -39.31 -4.80 8.13
N PHE A 266 -38.01 -4.54 8.34
CA PHE A 266 -37.44 -3.96 9.57
C PHE A 266 -37.13 -2.47 9.46
N LYS A 267 -37.15 -1.90 8.24
CA LYS A 267 -36.75 -0.52 7.94
C LYS A 267 -37.43 0.54 8.81
N ASP A 268 -38.73 0.45 9.04
CA ASP A 268 -39.47 1.39 9.88
C ASP A 268 -38.97 1.35 11.33
N GLN A 269 -38.64 0.17 11.85
CA GLN A 269 -38.13 -0.01 13.21
C GLN A 269 -36.66 0.40 13.34
N LYS A 270 -35.81 0.11 12.34
CA LYS A 270 -34.46 0.70 12.19
C LYS A 270 -34.52 2.23 12.21
N THR A 271 -35.44 2.83 11.47
CA THR A 271 -35.65 4.29 11.42
C THR A 271 -36.08 4.87 12.77
N LEU A 272 -36.90 4.15 13.54
CA LEU A 272 -37.30 4.55 14.89
C LEU A 272 -36.16 4.42 15.91
N ALA A 273 -35.28 3.44 15.74
CA ALA A 273 -34.07 3.28 16.55
C ALA A 273 -33.06 4.40 16.28
N LEU A 274 -32.75 4.65 15.01
CA LEU A 274 -31.83 5.72 14.57
C LEU A 274 -32.22 7.10 15.11
N LYS A 275 -33.52 7.38 15.19
CA LYS A 275 -34.07 8.65 15.73
C LYS A 275 -33.88 8.85 17.24
N GLU A 276 -33.42 7.86 17.99
CA GLU A 276 -33.07 8.04 19.40
C GLU A 276 -31.71 8.73 19.58
N TYR A 277 -30.84 8.77 18.54
CA TYR A 277 -29.63 9.58 18.46
C TYR A 277 -29.93 11.07 18.21
N TYR A 278 -30.69 11.67 19.12
CA TYR A 278 -31.14 13.05 19.03
C TYR A 278 -29.99 14.06 18.95
N SER A 279 -28.87 13.80 19.64
CA SER A 279 -27.70 14.68 19.63
C SER A 279 -27.19 14.94 18.20
N GLN A 280 -27.06 13.90 17.39
CA GLN A 280 -26.64 13.97 15.98
C GLN A 280 -27.79 14.42 15.06
N MET A 281 -28.99 13.85 15.26
CA MET A 281 -30.19 14.20 14.50
C MET A 281 -30.67 15.66 14.71
N SER A 282 -30.02 16.42 15.59
CA SER A 282 -30.25 17.86 15.80
C SER A 282 -29.48 18.77 14.83
N ALA A 283 -28.39 18.28 14.23
CA ALA A 283 -27.65 18.96 13.17
C ALA A 283 -28.19 18.52 11.79
N GLU A 284 -28.40 19.47 10.87
CA GLU A 284 -29.04 19.20 9.57
C GLU A 284 -28.17 18.28 8.70
N GLU A 285 -26.88 18.58 8.57
CA GLU A 285 -25.88 17.79 7.83
C GLU A 285 -25.73 16.35 8.38
N GLU A 286 -25.58 16.20 9.70
CA GLU A 286 -25.51 14.88 10.35
C GLU A 286 -26.81 14.09 10.17
N ALA A 287 -27.97 14.74 10.32
CA ALA A 287 -29.26 14.10 10.12
C ALA A 287 -29.43 13.62 8.67
N GLU A 288 -28.98 14.37 7.66
CA GLU A 288 -29.00 13.92 6.27
C GLU A 288 -28.10 12.70 6.05
N PHE A 289 -26.88 12.71 6.60
CA PHE A 289 -25.96 11.56 6.56
C PHE A 289 -26.58 10.32 7.24
N LEU A 290 -27.07 10.41 8.47
CA LEU A 290 -27.70 9.31 9.21
C LEU A 290 -28.91 8.75 8.45
N ASN A 291 -29.81 9.62 7.96
CA ASN A 291 -31.01 9.18 7.24
C ASN A 291 -30.69 8.47 5.91
N SER A 292 -29.49 8.67 5.33
CA SER A 292 -29.09 7.97 4.10
C SER A 292 -29.00 6.45 4.25
N PHE A 293 -28.77 5.94 5.47
CA PHE A 293 -28.70 4.51 5.80
C PHE A 293 -30.09 3.87 6.01
N VAL A 294 -31.17 4.64 5.87
CA VAL A 294 -32.55 4.15 5.89
C VAL A 294 -32.91 3.51 4.53
N LYS A 295 -32.32 2.34 4.28
CA LYS A 295 -32.46 1.54 3.04
C LYS A 295 -33.32 0.30 3.27
N ASP A 296 -33.64 -0.41 2.18
CA ASP A 296 -34.38 -1.69 2.19
C ASP A 296 -33.43 -2.90 2.39
N PHE A 297 -32.13 -2.64 2.45
CA PHE A 297 -31.05 -3.63 2.54
C PHE A 297 -29.85 -3.07 3.33
N GLU A 298 -29.04 -3.98 3.86
CA GLU A 298 -27.73 -3.73 4.48
C GLU A 298 -26.65 -4.51 3.70
N LEU A 299 -25.43 -3.97 3.63
CA LEU A 299 -24.37 -4.46 2.75
C LEU A 299 -23.16 -4.90 3.55
N PHE A 300 -22.67 -6.11 3.27
CA PHE A 300 -21.54 -6.70 3.95
C PHE A 300 -20.55 -7.36 2.98
N TRP A 301 -19.29 -7.35 3.38
CA TRP A 301 -18.21 -8.08 2.74
C TRP A 301 -17.81 -9.27 3.62
N ASP A 302 -17.49 -10.41 3.01
CA ASP A 302 -16.86 -11.55 3.70
C ASP A 302 -15.39 -11.67 3.27
N MET A 303 -14.53 -12.06 4.22
CA MET A 303 -13.12 -12.31 3.92
C MET A 303 -12.91 -13.75 3.43
N PRO A 304 -11.98 -14.00 2.48
CA PRO A 304 -11.78 -15.33 1.91
C PRO A 304 -11.52 -16.41 2.96
N SER A 305 -12.37 -17.43 3.02
CA SER A 305 -12.40 -18.46 4.07
C SER A 305 -11.22 -19.46 4.10
N SER A 306 -10.17 -19.24 3.29
CA SER A 306 -8.97 -20.08 3.26
C SER A 306 -7.79 -19.35 2.61
N PRO A 307 -6.53 -19.73 2.92
CA PRO A 307 -5.34 -19.18 2.28
C PRO A 307 -5.43 -19.21 0.74
N GLN A 308 -5.85 -20.33 0.16
CA GLN A 308 -5.92 -20.48 -1.29
C GLN A 308 -7.06 -19.65 -1.92
N ALA A 309 -8.14 -19.36 -1.17
CA ALA A 309 -9.14 -18.40 -1.61
C ALA A 309 -8.59 -16.96 -1.57
N TYR A 310 -7.82 -16.63 -0.52
CA TYR A 310 -7.16 -15.33 -0.38
C TYR A 310 -6.13 -15.07 -1.48
N LEU A 311 -5.27 -16.04 -1.81
CA LEU A 311 -4.34 -15.91 -2.94
C LEU A 311 -5.05 -15.73 -4.29
N ARG A 312 -6.22 -16.35 -4.49
CA ARG A 312 -7.04 -16.12 -5.69
C ARG A 312 -7.68 -14.74 -5.70
N TYR A 313 -8.05 -14.22 -4.52
CA TYR A 313 -8.56 -12.86 -4.37
C TYR A 313 -7.47 -11.83 -4.71
N VAL A 314 -6.29 -11.92 -4.10
CA VAL A 314 -5.12 -11.08 -4.43
C VAL A 314 -4.78 -11.14 -5.93
N GLU A 315 -4.78 -12.34 -6.51
CA GLU A 315 -4.55 -12.53 -7.96
C GLU A 315 -5.61 -11.83 -8.83
N GLN A 316 -6.88 -11.82 -8.42
CA GLN A 316 -7.95 -11.15 -9.16
C GLN A 316 -7.86 -9.62 -9.08
N GLU A 317 -7.50 -9.07 -7.91
CA GLU A 317 -7.34 -7.63 -7.75
C GLU A 317 -6.17 -7.08 -8.57
N TRP A 318 -5.05 -7.81 -8.60
CA TRP A 318 -3.90 -7.44 -9.42
C TRP A 318 -4.12 -7.68 -10.92
N GLU A 319 -5.02 -8.59 -11.30
CA GLU A 319 -5.54 -8.67 -12.67
C GLU A 319 -6.34 -7.41 -13.03
N ASN A 320 -7.22 -6.93 -12.14
CA ASN A 320 -8.00 -5.71 -12.34
C ASN A 320 -7.10 -4.46 -12.46
N ILE A 321 -6.14 -4.30 -11.53
CA ILE A 321 -5.11 -3.23 -11.57
C ILE A 321 -4.31 -3.32 -12.88
N GLY A 322 -3.89 -4.53 -13.26
CA GLY A 322 -3.18 -4.76 -14.50
C GLY A 322 -3.96 -4.31 -15.73
N GLN A 323 -5.25 -4.63 -15.82
CA GLN A 323 -6.12 -4.18 -16.91
C GLN A 323 -6.28 -2.66 -16.95
N ILE A 324 -6.39 -1.99 -15.80
CA ILE A 324 -6.48 -0.52 -15.71
C ILE A 324 -5.21 0.12 -16.23
N MET A 325 -4.04 -0.26 -15.71
CA MET A 325 -2.74 0.23 -16.19
C MET A 325 -2.55 -0.09 -17.68
N ARG A 326 -2.93 -1.29 -18.12
CA ARG A 326 -2.82 -1.71 -19.52
C ARG A 326 -3.69 -0.87 -20.45
N SER A 327 -4.85 -0.39 -19.98
CA SER A 327 -5.73 0.52 -20.72
C SER A 327 -5.16 1.93 -20.89
N GLN A 328 -4.14 2.30 -20.11
CA GLN A 328 -3.39 3.56 -20.21
C GLN A 328 -2.09 3.43 -21.02
N GLY A 329 -1.81 2.24 -21.59
CA GLY A 329 -0.66 1.98 -22.45
C GLY A 329 0.53 1.31 -21.76
N TYR A 330 0.58 1.27 -20.43
CA TYR A 330 1.60 0.53 -19.66
C TYR A 330 1.64 -0.94 -20.06
N ASN A 331 2.80 -1.56 -19.88
CA ASN A 331 3.02 -2.99 -20.11
C ASN A 331 4.07 -3.62 -19.19
N VAL A 332 4.79 -2.83 -18.38
CA VAL A 332 5.66 -3.29 -17.29
C VAL A 332 5.26 -2.54 -16.02
N ASN A 333 5.22 -3.21 -14.86
CA ASN A 333 5.02 -2.55 -13.56
C ASN A 333 6.11 -2.96 -12.56
N PHE A 334 6.69 -1.97 -11.88
CA PHE A 334 7.78 -2.16 -10.91
C PHE A 334 7.29 -2.68 -9.55
N ALA A 335 6.65 -3.86 -9.55
CA ALA A 335 6.07 -4.55 -8.40
C ALA A 335 5.93 -6.08 -8.67
N PRO A 336 5.72 -6.91 -7.64
CA PRO A 336 5.65 -6.61 -6.21
C PRO A 336 7.01 -6.34 -5.54
N VAL A 337 6.99 -5.66 -4.40
CA VAL A 337 8.11 -5.67 -3.45
C VAL A 337 8.14 -7.06 -2.78
N VAL A 338 9.33 -7.67 -2.72
CA VAL A 338 9.55 -9.01 -2.13
C VAL A 338 10.65 -9.00 -1.06
N ASP A 339 11.01 -7.81 -0.58
CA ASP A 339 11.89 -7.63 0.57
C ASP A 339 11.25 -8.21 1.84
N VAL A 340 12.08 -8.76 2.74
CA VAL A 340 11.65 -9.46 3.96
C VAL A 340 12.29 -8.78 5.16
N ALA A 341 11.51 -8.19 6.06
CA ALA A 341 12.05 -7.54 7.25
C ALA A 341 12.63 -8.57 8.25
N GLU A 342 13.65 -8.15 8.99
CA GLU A 342 14.11 -8.86 10.20
C GLU A 342 13.15 -8.66 11.39
N ASP A 343 12.60 -7.46 11.49
CA ASP A 343 11.55 -7.03 12.41
C ASP A 343 10.74 -5.99 11.63
N ILE A 344 9.45 -6.25 11.44
CA ILE A 344 8.54 -5.38 10.65
C ILE A 344 7.93 -4.28 11.51
N GLU A 345 8.04 -4.37 12.83
CA GLU A 345 7.61 -3.34 13.76
C GLU A 345 8.66 -2.23 13.93
N ASP A 346 9.92 -2.51 13.55
CA ASP A 346 11.05 -1.58 13.50
C ASP A 346 10.82 -0.38 12.55
N PHE A 347 10.87 0.83 13.10
CA PHE A 347 10.63 2.08 12.37
C PHE A 347 11.86 2.60 11.60
N ASP A 348 13.08 2.10 11.88
CA ASP A 348 14.33 2.55 11.25
C ASP A 348 14.60 1.85 9.89
N MET A 349 13.54 1.55 9.12
CA MET A 349 13.63 1.02 7.73
C MET A 349 13.12 2.06 6.71
N PRO A 350 13.97 2.96 6.19
CA PRO A 350 13.50 4.08 5.35
C PRO A 350 13.02 3.62 3.97
N LEU A 351 13.70 2.63 3.40
CA LEU A 351 13.37 2.08 2.09
C LEU A 351 12.14 1.16 2.14
N THR A 352 11.92 0.44 3.23
CA THR A 352 10.99 -0.71 3.25
C THR A 352 9.99 -0.65 4.40
N GLY A 353 9.63 0.55 4.86
CA GLY A 353 8.70 0.75 5.97
C GLY A 353 7.35 0.01 5.79
N LYS A 354 6.61 -0.13 6.91
CA LYS A 354 5.42 -1.00 7.15
C LYS A 354 4.31 -1.03 6.09
N LYS A 355 4.36 -0.20 5.05
CA LYS A 355 3.41 -0.22 3.93
C LYS A 355 3.85 -1.10 2.75
N ARG A 356 5.16 -1.36 2.57
CA ARG A 356 5.74 -2.02 1.37
C ARG A 356 6.11 -3.51 1.56
N ILE A 357 6.38 -3.97 2.78
CA ILE A 357 6.72 -5.39 3.06
C ILE A 357 5.45 -6.19 3.38
N TYR A 358 5.33 -7.40 2.83
CA TYR A 358 4.22 -8.31 3.17
C TYR A 358 4.36 -8.93 4.57
N SER A 359 5.50 -9.57 4.87
CA SER A 359 5.71 -10.27 6.15
C SER A 359 7.20 -10.40 6.48
N GLU A 360 7.49 -10.76 7.73
CA GLU A 360 8.80 -11.24 8.21
C GLU A 360 9.05 -12.70 7.79
N ASP A 361 7.98 -13.46 7.48
CA ASP A 361 8.07 -14.83 6.96
C ASP A 361 8.31 -14.79 5.43
N PRO A 362 9.49 -15.20 4.95
CA PRO A 362 9.81 -15.15 3.53
C PRO A 362 8.94 -16.07 2.66
N GLU A 363 8.37 -17.15 3.21
CA GLU A 363 7.45 -18.02 2.47
C GLU A 363 6.11 -17.33 2.23
N ILE A 364 5.65 -16.53 3.19
CA ILE A 364 4.43 -15.72 3.07
C ILE A 364 4.61 -14.63 2.02
N VAL A 365 5.77 -13.96 2.03
CA VAL A 365 6.17 -13.03 0.96
C VAL A 365 6.17 -13.73 -0.40
N ALA A 366 6.75 -14.93 -0.51
CA ALA A 366 6.83 -15.69 -1.77
C ALA A 366 5.44 -16.16 -2.31
N GLU A 367 4.51 -16.54 -1.42
CA GLU A 367 3.15 -16.94 -1.81
C GLU A 367 2.32 -15.75 -2.31
N LEU A 368 2.35 -14.63 -1.57
CA LEU A 368 1.63 -13.41 -1.91
C LEU A 368 2.18 -12.77 -3.19
N ALA A 369 3.50 -12.57 -3.27
CA ALA A 369 4.14 -12.07 -4.49
C ALA A 369 3.82 -12.96 -5.70
N GLY A 370 3.76 -14.28 -5.53
CA GLY A 370 3.33 -15.21 -6.56
C GLY A 370 1.89 -14.96 -7.04
N ALA A 371 0.96 -14.61 -6.16
CA ALA A 371 -0.40 -14.23 -6.54
C ALA A 371 -0.44 -12.89 -7.30
N VAL A 372 0.31 -11.89 -6.83
CA VAL A 372 0.43 -10.58 -7.48
C VAL A 372 1.00 -10.69 -8.90
N ILE A 373 2.07 -11.47 -9.07
CA ILE A 373 2.70 -11.76 -10.37
C ILE A 373 1.69 -12.41 -11.33
N ARG A 374 0.95 -13.44 -10.88
CA ARG A 374 -0.08 -14.09 -11.73
C ARG A 374 -1.21 -13.14 -12.08
N GLY A 375 -1.62 -12.25 -11.16
CA GLY A 375 -2.64 -11.25 -11.39
C GLY A 375 -2.23 -10.27 -12.48
N MET A 376 -1.09 -9.59 -12.29
CA MET A 376 -0.57 -8.63 -13.28
C MET A 376 -0.34 -9.25 -14.66
N ASN A 377 0.19 -10.47 -14.73
CA ASN A 377 0.34 -11.20 -15.99
C ASN A 377 -1.01 -11.42 -16.72
N LYS A 378 -2.09 -11.80 -16.01
CA LYS A 378 -3.43 -11.87 -16.61
C LYS A 378 -3.98 -10.50 -16.99
N GLY A 379 -3.67 -9.47 -16.19
CA GLY A 379 -4.02 -8.08 -16.49
C GLY A 379 -3.30 -7.52 -17.72
N GLY A 380 -2.32 -8.24 -18.26
CA GLY A 380 -1.56 -7.85 -19.44
C GLY A 380 -0.42 -6.89 -19.11
N LEU A 381 0.24 -7.08 -17.96
CA LEU A 381 1.49 -6.42 -17.58
C LEU A 381 2.58 -7.45 -17.29
N ILE A 382 3.84 -7.04 -17.43
CA ILE A 382 5.02 -7.77 -16.99
C ILE A 382 5.40 -7.29 -15.56
N PRO A 383 5.37 -8.16 -14.55
CA PRO A 383 5.85 -7.87 -13.18
C PRO A 383 7.36 -7.64 -13.10
N VAL A 384 7.80 -6.85 -12.13
CA VAL A 384 9.21 -6.73 -11.75
C VAL A 384 9.34 -6.83 -10.24
N ILE A 385 9.86 -7.96 -9.75
CA ILE A 385 10.09 -8.16 -8.31
C ILE A 385 11.34 -7.42 -7.83
N LYS A 386 11.29 -6.90 -6.61
CA LYS A 386 12.35 -6.02 -6.08
C LYS A 386 12.46 -6.02 -4.54
N HIS A 387 13.62 -5.70 -3.96
CA HIS A 387 14.85 -5.22 -4.62
C HIS A 387 16.00 -6.19 -4.36
N PHE A 388 16.48 -6.89 -5.39
CA PHE A 388 17.46 -7.97 -5.24
C PHE A 388 18.85 -7.41 -4.85
N PRO A 389 19.59 -8.03 -3.91
CA PRO A 389 19.36 -9.34 -3.26
C PRO A 389 18.45 -9.34 -2.01
N GLY A 390 17.87 -8.20 -1.64
CA GLY A 390 16.87 -8.05 -0.58
C GLY A 390 17.26 -7.00 0.45
N LEU A 391 16.42 -5.97 0.62
CA LEU A 391 16.68 -4.81 1.49
C LEU A 391 16.46 -5.05 2.99
N GLY A 392 16.06 -6.26 3.41
CA GLY A 392 15.59 -6.59 4.76
C GLY A 392 16.48 -6.22 5.96
N ARG A 393 17.78 -6.00 5.70
CA ARG A 393 18.79 -5.57 6.69
C ARG A 393 19.52 -4.27 6.31
N VAL A 394 19.07 -3.57 5.26
CA VAL A 394 19.66 -2.30 4.82
C VAL A 394 19.06 -1.16 5.64
N ARG A 395 19.88 -0.51 6.48
CA ARG A 395 19.46 0.50 7.47
C ARG A 395 19.65 1.94 7.02
N SER A 396 19.79 2.18 5.71
CA SER A 396 20.04 3.53 5.16
C SER A 396 19.43 3.64 3.77
N ASP A 397 18.90 4.82 3.45
CA ASP A 397 18.20 5.05 2.20
C ASP A 397 19.16 5.28 1.02
N ALA A 398 19.04 4.46 -0.03
CA ALA A 398 19.81 4.59 -1.28
C ALA A 398 19.48 5.88 -2.07
N HIS A 399 18.33 6.51 -1.80
CA HIS A 399 17.99 7.82 -2.36
C HIS A 399 18.82 8.96 -1.71
N VAL A 400 19.33 8.76 -0.49
CA VAL A 400 19.97 9.81 0.34
C VAL A 400 21.46 9.55 0.60
N TRP A 401 21.87 8.28 0.68
CA TRP A 401 23.22 7.82 1.00
C TRP A 401 23.60 6.62 0.14
N LEU A 402 24.87 6.23 0.11
CA LEU A 402 25.29 4.90 -0.36
C LEU A 402 25.17 3.87 0.78
N PRO A 403 24.19 2.95 0.78
CA PRO A 403 24.02 2.00 1.88
C PRO A 403 25.03 0.86 1.78
N GLU A 404 25.54 0.41 2.92
CA GLU A 404 26.49 -0.69 3.03
C GLU A 404 26.03 -1.67 4.11
N THR A 405 26.13 -2.98 3.86
CA THR A 405 25.77 -4.03 4.82
C THR A 405 26.81 -5.15 4.88
N GLU A 406 27.15 -5.58 6.10
CA GLU A 406 28.05 -6.72 6.37
C GLU A 406 27.30 -8.06 6.46
N THR A 407 26.00 -8.10 6.11
CA THR A 407 25.15 -9.30 6.22
C THR A 407 25.80 -10.53 5.57
N PRO A 408 26.03 -11.64 6.29
CA PRO A 408 26.66 -12.84 5.73
C PRO A 408 25.89 -13.42 4.54
N LYS A 409 26.59 -14.01 3.56
CA LYS A 409 25.94 -14.65 2.40
C LYS A 409 24.97 -15.75 2.85
N GLU A 410 25.35 -16.54 3.84
CA GLU A 410 24.54 -17.63 4.39
C GLU A 410 23.21 -17.15 4.97
N ASP A 411 23.15 -15.93 5.52
CA ASP A 411 21.93 -15.36 6.09
C ASP A 411 20.97 -14.90 4.97
N LEU A 412 21.50 -14.25 3.92
CA LEU A 412 20.71 -13.89 2.74
C LEU A 412 20.01 -15.11 2.15
N TYR A 413 20.68 -16.27 2.12
CA TYR A 413 20.10 -17.54 1.67
C TYR A 413 19.01 -18.11 2.60
N GLN A 414 18.99 -17.72 3.87
CA GLN A 414 18.05 -18.20 4.89
C GLN A 414 16.83 -17.27 5.06
N ARG A 415 16.82 -16.08 4.46
CA ARG A 415 15.68 -15.16 4.51
C ARG A 415 15.50 -14.32 3.25
N GLU A 416 16.37 -13.35 2.98
CA GLU A 416 16.18 -12.33 1.93
C GLU A 416 16.05 -12.92 0.51
N LEU A 417 16.78 -14.00 0.21
CA LEU A 417 16.76 -14.65 -1.11
C LEU A 417 15.63 -15.68 -1.27
N ILE A 418 14.95 -16.10 -0.19
CA ILE A 418 13.92 -17.15 -0.27
C ILE A 418 12.75 -16.74 -1.20
N PRO A 419 12.20 -15.52 -1.15
CA PRO A 419 11.17 -15.10 -2.10
C PRO A 419 11.65 -15.18 -3.55
N PHE A 420 12.88 -14.73 -3.84
CA PHE A 420 13.45 -14.80 -5.18
C PHE A 420 13.65 -16.26 -5.63
N MET A 421 14.25 -17.12 -4.79
CA MET A 421 14.43 -18.55 -5.11
C MET A 421 13.11 -19.26 -5.39
N ASN A 422 12.11 -19.07 -4.52
CA ASN A 422 10.81 -19.73 -4.63
C ASN A 422 9.99 -19.24 -5.83
N LEU A 423 10.16 -17.98 -6.25
CA LEU A 423 9.52 -17.44 -7.45
C LEU A 423 10.24 -17.89 -8.73
N ILE A 424 11.57 -17.98 -8.72
CA ILE A 424 12.36 -18.52 -9.84
C ILE A 424 12.07 -20.01 -10.06
N GLU A 425 11.99 -20.82 -9.00
CA GLU A 425 11.66 -22.26 -9.10
C GLU A 425 10.26 -22.49 -9.69
N LYS A 426 9.30 -21.60 -9.39
CA LYS A 426 7.93 -21.68 -9.91
C LYS A 426 7.81 -21.31 -11.41
N ASP A 427 8.90 -20.87 -12.06
CA ASP A 427 8.98 -20.51 -13.48
C ASP A 427 7.87 -19.51 -13.89
N TYR A 428 7.60 -18.54 -13.00
CA TYR A 428 6.65 -17.45 -13.29
C TYR A 428 7.29 -16.41 -14.22
N ASP A 429 6.43 -15.71 -14.97
CA ASP A 429 6.83 -14.65 -15.88
C ASP A 429 6.99 -13.33 -15.11
N PHE A 430 8.23 -12.89 -14.90
CA PHE A 430 8.59 -11.65 -14.18
C PHE A 430 10.06 -11.25 -14.44
N TRP A 431 10.37 -9.99 -14.20
CA TRP A 431 11.73 -9.44 -14.18
C TRP A 431 12.21 -9.25 -12.75
N ILE A 432 13.52 -9.05 -12.57
CA ILE A 432 14.12 -8.74 -11.26
C ILE A 432 14.80 -7.37 -11.33
N MET A 433 14.46 -6.49 -10.38
CA MET A 433 15.14 -5.21 -10.17
C MET A 433 16.25 -5.35 -9.12
N ILE A 434 17.44 -4.82 -9.44
CA ILE A 434 18.63 -4.87 -8.56
C ILE A 434 18.80 -3.54 -7.81
N ASP A 435 18.97 -3.63 -6.49
CA ASP A 435 19.21 -2.50 -5.58
C ASP A 435 20.63 -1.87 -5.76
N HIS A 436 20.85 -0.73 -5.13
CA HIS A 436 22.07 0.09 -5.21
C HIS A 436 22.95 0.03 -3.95
N SER A 437 22.59 -0.80 -2.96
CA SER A 437 23.37 -1.03 -1.75
C SER A 437 24.59 -1.93 -1.98
N ILE A 438 25.61 -1.79 -1.14
CA ILE A 438 26.81 -2.63 -1.12
C ILE A 438 26.63 -3.76 -0.11
N TYR A 439 26.75 -5.00 -0.56
CA TYR A 439 26.71 -6.20 0.29
C TYR A 439 28.14 -6.72 0.42
N LEU A 440 28.84 -6.31 1.49
CA LEU A 440 30.29 -6.53 1.67
C LEU A 440 30.68 -8.02 1.75
N SER A 441 29.71 -8.91 2.01
CA SER A 441 29.88 -10.37 1.94
C SER A 441 29.85 -10.93 0.50
N LEU A 442 29.40 -10.16 -0.48
CA LEU A 442 29.27 -10.52 -1.89
C LEU A 442 30.28 -9.76 -2.78
N ASP A 443 30.37 -8.42 -2.66
CA ASP A 443 31.27 -7.57 -3.45
C ASP A 443 31.47 -6.20 -2.74
N GLU A 444 32.56 -5.49 -3.07
CA GLU A 444 32.84 -4.11 -2.61
C GLU A 444 32.09 -3.05 -3.48
N LYS A 445 31.16 -3.49 -4.32
CA LYS A 445 30.39 -2.67 -5.26
C LYS A 445 28.90 -2.70 -4.93
N PRO A 446 28.14 -1.66 -5.33
CA PRO A 446 26.69 -1.72 -5.41
C PRO A 446 26.22 -2.97 -6.14
N ALA A 447 25.15 -3.61 -5.66
CA ALA A 447 24.57 -4.80 -6.30
C ALA A 447 24.26 -4.56 -7.80
N SER A 448 23.74 -3.38 -8.14
CA SER A 448 23.49 -2.91 -9.52
C SER A 448 24.74 -2.79 -10.41
N LEU A 449 25.95 -2.82 -9.85
CA LEU A 449 27.24 -2.76 -10.55
C LEU A 449 28.14 -3.99 -10.31
N SER A 450 27.65 -5.00 -9.59
CA SER A 450 28.40 -6.20 -9.20
C SER A 450 28.15 -7.40 -10.12
N TYR A 451 29.23 -7.92 -10.71
CA TYR A 451 29.21 -9.18 -11.46
C TYR A 451 29.00 -10.41 -10.57
N GLU A 452 29.48 -10.34 -9.31
CA GLU A 452 29.27 -11.40 -8.31
C GLU A 452 27.77 -11.51 -7.97
N VAL A 453 27.05 -10.38 -7.86
CA VAL A 453 25.60 -10.36 -7.56
C VAL A 453 24.75 -10.68 -8.80
N GLN A 454 24.93 -9.98 -9.92
CA GLN A 454 24.03 -10.12 -11.07
C GLN A 454 24.32 -11.34 -11.95
N THR A 455 25.59 -11.69 -12.17
CA THR A 455 25.93 -12.87 -12.96
C THR A 455 26.09 -14.10 -12.08
N LYS A 456 27.05 -14.14 -11.15
CA LYS A 456 27.33 -15.40 -10.43
C LYS A 456 26.19 -15.81 -9.52
N LEU A 457 25.72 -14.91 -8.66
CA LEU A 457 24.60 -15.22 -7.76
C LEU A 457 23.29 -15.36 -8.56
N LEU A 458 22.80 -14.31 -9.21
CA LEU A 458 21.45 -14.36 -9.81
C LEU A 458 21.35 -15.21 -11.09
N ARG A 459 22.27 -15.05 -12.04
CA ARG A 459 22.20 -15.73 -13.36
C ARG A 459 22.69 -17.19 -13.30
N GLU A 460 23.78 -17.46 -12.58
CA GLU A 460 24.43 -18.78 -12.55
C GLU A 460 23.99 -19.66 -11.37
N GLU A 461 24.01 -19.14 -10.13
CA GLU A 461 23.74 -19.90 -8.90
C GLU A 461 22.22 -20.07 -8.65
N LEU A 462 21.43 -18.99 -8.78
CA LEU A 462 19.97 -19.04 -8.70
C LEU A 462 19.30 -19.39 -10.05
N GLY A 463 20.02 -19.31 -11.16
CA GLY A 463 19.56 -19.78 -12.47
C GLY A 463 18.46 -18.93 -13.15
N PHE A 464 18.29 -17.66 -12.77
CA PHE A 464 17.24 -16.79 -13.31
C PHE A 464 17.45 -16.48 -14.80
N LYS A 465 16.42 -16.69 -15.64
CA LYS A 465 16.54 -16.55 -17.11
C LYS A 465 15.91 -15.29 -17.69
N GLY A 466 15.06 -14.60 -16.92
CA GLY A 466 14.36 -13.39 -17.34
C GLY A 466 15.25 -12.16 -17.45
N ILE A 467 14.61 -10.99 -17.56
CA ILE A 467 15.28 -9.70 -17.66
C ILE A 467 15.75 -9.23 -16.28
N ILE A 468 17.02 -8.84 -16.20
CA ILE A 468 17.58 -8.10 -15.05
C ILE A 468 17.54 -6.61 -15.37
N ILE A 469 16.78 -5.84 -14.60
CA ILE A 469 16.79 -4.38 -14.63
C ILE A 469 17.49 -3.86 -13.37
N VAL A 470 18.19 -2.75 -13.43
CA VAL A 470 18.69 -2.06 -12.22
C VAL A 470 17.70 -0.97 -11.81
N ASP A 471 17.69 -0.62 -10.53
CA ASP A 471 16.97 0.57 -10.06
C ASP A 471 17.52 1.87 -10.71
N GLU A 472 16.87 2.99 -10.45
CA GLU A 472 17.10 4.26 -11.13
C GLU A 472 18.50 4.86 -10.85
N LEU A 473 19.29 5.05 -11.91
CA LEU A 473 20.73 5.35 -11.76
C LEU A 473 21.11 6.82 -11.52
N LEU A 474 20.22 7.81 -11.75
CA LEU A 474 20.57 9.24 -11.89
C LEU A 474 20.07 10.16 -10.79
N ALA A 475 18.87 9.94 -10.26
CA ALA A 475 18.33 10.64 -9.11
C ALA A 475 18.79 10.01 -7.79
N MET A 476 19.17 8.72 -7.78
CA MET A 476 19.62 8.03 -6.55
C MET A 476 21.04 8.45 -6.12
N GLN A 477 21.15 8.97 -4.90
CA GLN A 477 22.40 9.48 -4.34
C GLN A 477 23.47 8.40 -4.14
N ALA A 478 23.08 7.14 -3.88
CA ALA A 478 24.01 6.01 -3.74
C ALA A 478 24.98 5.89 -4.93
N ILE A 479 24.46 5.92 -6.16
CA ILE A 479 25.27 5.77 -7.38
C ILE A 479 26.12 7.00 -7.65
N ARG A 480 25.61 8.20 -7.36
CA ARG A 480 26.38 9.46 -7.44
C ARG A 480 27.57 9.45 -6.48
N GLU A 481 27.35 9.03 -5.23
CA GLU A 481 28.41 8.91 -4.25
C GLU A 481 29.45 7.84 -4.64
N TYR A 482 29.01 6.65 -5.09
CA TYR A 482 29.92 5.62 -5.58
C TYR A 482 30.76 6.11 -6.78
N ALA A 483 30.14 6.76 -7.77
CA ALA A 483 30.84 7.32 -8.92
C ALA A 483 31.91 8.35 -8.49
N PHE A 484 31.57 9.22 -7.56
CA PHE A 484 32.49 10.20 -6.96
C PHE A 484 33.66 9.50 -6.22
N ARG A 485 33.37 8.50 -5.37
CA ARG A 485 34.39 7.68 -4.67
C ARG A 485 35.37 7.00 -5.64
N GLN A 486 34.90 6.59 -6.83
CA GLN A 486 35.72 6.01 -7.90
C GLN A 486 36.47 7.03 -8.79
N GLY A 487 36.28 8.34 -8.55
CA GLY A 487 36.88 9.40 -9.37
C GLY A 487 36.31 9.49 -10.79
N ILE A 488 35.10 8.95 -11.01
CA ILE A 488 34.35 9.09 -12.25
C ILE A 488 33.72 10.49 -12.23
N ALA A 489 34.12 11.35 -13.17
CA ALA A 489 33.63 12.73 -13.21
C ALA A 489 32.17 12.82 -13.68
N ASP A 490 31.51 13.93 -13.37
CA ASP A 490 30.19 14.29 -13.88
C ASP A 490 30.32 15.04 -15.24
N PRO A 491 29.48 14.80 -16.27
CA PRO A 491 28.50 13.72 -16.42
C PRO A 491 29.08 12.58 -17.29
N TYR A 492 29.65 11.54 -16.66
CA TYR A 492 30.10 10.32 -17.34
C TYR A 492 29.28 9.08 -16.97
N ILE A 493 27.97 9.28 -16.78
CA ILE A 493 26.91 8.27 -16.56
C ILE A 493 27.07 7.02 -17.44
N GLY A 494 27.47 7.18 -18.70
CA GLY A 494 27.69 6.06 -19.60
C GLY A 494 28.72 5.03 -19.10
N GLU A 495 29.71 5.43 -18.28
CA GLU A 495 30.68 4.51 -17.66
C GLU A 495 30.09 3.75 -16.46
N ILE A 496 29.03 4.27 -15.82
CA ILE A 496 28.21 3.54 -14.84
C ILE A 496 27.26 2.57 -15.55
N ILE A 497 26.52 3.02 -16.56
CA ILE A 497 25.64 2.13 -17.36
C ILE A 497 26.45 1.01 -18.05
N SER A 498 27.68 1.31 -18.50
CA SER A 498 28.58 0.28 -19.00
C SER A 498 29.04 -0.71 -17.91
N GLN A 499 29.05 -0.33 -16.63
CA GLN A 499 29.31 -1.27 -15.52
C GLN A 499 28.10 -2.15 -15.22
N VAL A 500 26.87 -1.62 -15.29
CA VAL A 500 25.62 -2.41 -15.22
C VAL A 500 25.64 -3.54 -16.25
N PHE A 501 25.96 -3.21 -17.52
CA PHE A 501 26.02 -4.22 -18.58
C PHE A 501 27.20 -5.19 -18.44
N ALA A 502 28.31 -4.77 -17.82
CA ALA A 502 29.43 -5.64 -17.49
C ALA A 502 29.15 -6.56 -16.28
N ALA A 503 28.20 -6.19 -15.41
CA ALA A 503 27.76 -7.00 -14.27
C ALA A 503 26.79 -8.13 -14.69
N GLY A 504 26.14 -8.00 -15.85
CA GLY A 504 25.14 -8.95 -16.37
C GLY A 504 23.73 -8.35 -16.52
N GLY A 505 23.57 -7.05 -16.22
CA GLY A 505 22.29 -6.34 -16.29
C GLY A 505 21.79 -6.17 -17.72
N ASP A 506 20.49 -6.38 -17.91
CA ASP A 506 19.83 -6.33 -19.21
C ASP A 506 19.32 -4.95 -19.56
N ILE A 507 18.67 -4.28 -18.60
CA ILE A 507 18.11 -2.94 -18.79
C ILE A 507 18.72 -2.00 -17.75
N ALA A 508 19.19 -0.85 -18.22
CA ALA A 508 19.52 0.28 -17.37
C ALA A 508 18.35 1.27 -17.38
N LEU A 509 17.85 1.58 -16.17
CA LEU A 509 16.85 2.60 -15.92
C LEU A 509 17.56 3.91 -15.55
N PHE A 510 17.16 5.02 -16.16
CA PHE A 510 17.74 6.34 -15.88
C PHE A 510 16.73 7.46 -16.10
N TYR A 511 16.64 8.43 -15.19
CA TYR A 511 15.72 9.56 -15.29
C TYR A 511 16.45 10.89 -15.56
N VAL A 512 15.90 11.71 -16.46
CA VAL A 512 16.52 12.94 -16.98
C VAL A 512 15.52 14.10 -17.05
N SER A 513 16.03 15.31 -16.84
CA SER A 513 15.22 16.52 -16.82
C SER A 513 14.96 17.11 -18.22
N SER A 514 15.51 16.52 -19.29
CA SER A 514 15.27 17.00 -20.66
C SER A 514 15.59 15.97 -21.76
N PRO A 515 15.01 16.11 -22.97
CA PRO A 515 15.41 15.29 -24.13
C PRO A 515 16.89 15.44 -24.50
N LEU A 516 17.48 16.62 -24.32
CA LEU A 516 18.90 16.85 -24.61
C LEU A 516 19.80 16.00 -23.69
N GLU A 517 19.49 15.98 -22.40
CA GLU A 517 20.18 15.16 -21.41
C GLU A 517 20.03 13.66 -21.71
N ALA A 518 18.83 13.20 -22.08
CA ALA A 518 18.62 11.84 -22.58
C ALA A 518 19.57 11.51 -23.74
N LYS A 519 19.65 12.40 -24.73
CA LYS A 519 20.54 12.25 -25.89
C LYS A 519 22.02 12.21 -25.48
N GLU A 520 22.44 13.01 -24.50
CA GLU A 520 23.81 12.97 -23.98
C GLU A 520 24.12 11.65 -23.23
N VAL A 521 23.21 11.19 -22.37
CA VAL A 521 23.31 9.90 -21.64
C VAL A 521 23.38 8.71 -22.60
N ILE A 522 22.52 8.66 -23.63
CA ILE A 522 22.51 7.59 -24.64
C ILE A 522 23.82 7.57 -25.43
N ASN A 523 24.29 8.72 -25.93
CA ASN A 523 25.55 8.80 -26.67
C ASN A 523 26.77 8.50 -25.80
N GLY A 524 26.76 8.96 -24.54
CA GLY A 524 27.76 8.64 -23.53
C GLY A 524 27.84 7.14 -23.27
N THR A 525 26.69 6.48 -23.12
CA THR A 525 26.56 5.02 -22.94
C THR A 525 27.09 4.27 -24.15
N ILE A 526 26.66 4.63 -25.38
CA ILE A 526 27.15 4.00 -26.62
C ILE A 526 28.68 4.10 -26.71
N LYS A 527 29.26 5.25 -26.36
CA LYS A 527 30.71 5.46 -26.35
C LYS A 527 31.42 4.63 -25.28
N ALA A 528 30.85 4.55 -24.07
CA ALA A 528 31.41 3.82 -22.95
C ALA A 528 31.37 2.30 -23.16
N VAL A 529 30.24 1.74 -23.62
CA VAL A 529 30.13 0.31 -23.96
C VAL A 529 31.07 -0.07 -25.10
N LYS A 530 31.19 0.77 -26.15
CA LYS A 530 32.20 0.56 -27.20
C LYS A 530 33.64 0.60 -26.66
N LYS A 531 33.96 1.48 -25.71
CA LYS A 531 35.26 1.50 -25.01
C LYS A 531 35.46 0.21 -24.23
N ALA A 532 34.47 -0.23 -23.44
CA ALA A 532 34.52 -1.46 -22.66
C ALA A 532 34.71 -2.71 -23.54
N ILE A 533 34.07 -2.77 -24.72
CA ILE A 533 34.28 -3.84 -25.70
C ILE A 533 35.70 -3.84 -26.26
N ASN A 534 36.23 -2.68 -26.64
CA ASN A 534 37.63 -2.57 -27.10
C ASN A 534 38.65 -2.91 -26.00
N GLU A 535 38.30 -2.67 -24.72
CA GLU A 535 39.10 -3.01 -23.55
C GLU A 535 38.91 -4.48 -23.09
N ASN A 536 38.04 -5.25 -23.74
CA ASN A 536 37.64 -6.62 -23.36
C ASN A 536 37.06 -6.73 -21.94
N LYS A 537 36.39 -5.66 -21.47
CA LYS A 537 35.60 -5.65 -20.22
C LYS A 537 34.18 -6.19 -20.42
N ILE A 538 33.68 -6.15 -21.66
CA ILE A 538 32.40 -6.70 -22.11
C ILE A 538 32.66 -7.30 -23.49
N SER A 539 32.10 -8.46 -23.82
CA SER A 539 32.10 -8.99 -25.17
C SER A 539 30.88 -8.53 -25.95
N GLN A 540 30.99 -8.47 -27.28
CA GLN A 540 29.81 -8.20 -28.11
C GLN A 540 28.74 -9.31 -27.98
N GLN A 541 29.14 -10.54 -27.63
CA GLN A 541 28.20 -11.64 -27.42
C GLN A 541 27.31 -11.41 -26.19
N GLU A 542 27.84 -10.88 -25.08
CA GLU A 542 27.03 -10.57 -23.88
C GLU A 542 25.97 -9.49 -24.15
N ILE A 543 26.31 -8.48 -24.98
CA ILE A 543 25.32 -7.49 -25.45
C ILE A 543 24.27 -8.16 -26.36
N ASP A 544 24.70 -9.03 -27.29
CA ASP A 544 23.80 -9.74 -28.19
C ASP A 544 22.85 -10.69 -27.42
N ASP A 545 23.35 -11.45 -26.44
CA ASP A 545 22.56 -12.38 -25.62
C ASP A 545 21.54 -11.65 -24.73
N SER A 546 21.89 -10.46 -24.25
CA SER A 546 21.00 -9.58 -23.50
C SER A 546 19.89 -9.00 -24.39
N VAL A 547 20.23 -8.49 -25.58
CA VAL A 547 19.24 -8.01 -26.55
C VAL A 547 18.37 -9.15 -27.08
N ALA A 548 18.90 -10.36 -27.24
CA ALA A 548 18.11 -11.54 -27.62
C ALA A 548 17.00 -11.82 -26.60
N ARG A 549 17.29 -11.72 -25.31
CA ARG A 549 16.32 -11.90 -24.22
C ARG A 549 15.28 -10.77 -24.21
N ILE A 550 15.71 -9.50 -24.34
CA ILE A 550 14.80 -8.35 -24.51
C ILE A 550 13.85 -8.49 -25.71
N LEU A 551 14.35 -8.96 -26.86
CA LEU A 551 13.51 -9.14 -28.05
C LEU A 551 12.59 -10.36 -27.97
N THR A 552 13.01 -11.42 -27.28
CA THR A 552 12.16 -12.59 -27.01
C THR A 552 11.03 -12.22 -26.07
N GLU A 553 11.31 -11.42 -25.04
CA GLU A 553 10.32 -10.88 -24.11
C GLU A 553 9.24 -10.06 -24.84
N LYS A 554 9.68 -9.13 -25.71
CA LYS A 554 8.78 -8.35 -26.56
C LYS A 554 8.01 -9.22 -27.57
N GLU A 555 8.63 -10.26 -28.13
CA GLU A 555 7.99 -11.19 -29.06
C GLU A 555 6.89 -12.01 -28.36
N ASN A 556 7.15 -12.48 -27.12
CA ASN A 556 6.18 -13.17 -26.28
C ASN A 556 5.00 -12.26 -25.91
N PHE A 557 5.29 -11.06 -25.39
CA PHE A 557 4.28 -10.15 -24.86
C PHE A 557 3.42 -9.48 -25.96
N PHE A 558 4.03 -9.00 -27.04
CA PHE A 558 3.31 -8.31 -28.12
C PHE A 558 2.82 -9.27 -29.23
N GLY A 559 3.28 -10.53 -29.25
CA GLY A 559 2.92 -11.52 -30.28
C GLY A 559 3.49 -11.22 -31.68
N VAL A 560 4.59 -10.46 -31.76
CA VAL A 560 5.21 -10.01 -33.01
C VAL A 560 6.59 -10.67 -33.18
N PRO A 561 6.91 -11.34 -34.31
CA PRO A 561 8.23 -11.96 -34.50
C PRO A 561 9.37 -10.94 -34.61
N LEU A 562 10.20 -10.84 -33.57
CA LEU A 562 11.31 -9.87 -33.43
C LEU A 562 12.69 -10.53 -33.50
N GLY A 563 12.83 -11.84 -33.28
CA GLY A 563 14.13 -12.53 -33.26
C GLY A 563 15.00 -12.38 -34.52
N HIS A 564 14.44 -11.94 -35.65
CA HIS A 564 15.18 -11.66 -36.88
C HIS A 564 15.91 -10.30 -36.90
N PHE A 565 15.54 -9.35 -36.02
CA PHE A 565 16.15 -8.01 -35.99
C PHE A 565 17.59 -8.05 -35.46
N ILE A 566 17.92 -8.92 -34.51
CA ILE A 566 19.24 -8.96 -33.83
C ILE A 566 20.44 -9.07 -34.78
N ASN A 567 20.27 -9.75 -35.92
CA ASN A 567 21.31 -9.93 -36.95
C ASN A 567 21.47 -8.71 -37.87
N ASN A 568 20.49 -7.80 -37.87
CA ASN A 568 20.43 -6.61 -38.73
C ASN A 568 20.66 -5.30 -37.96
N MET A 569 20.53 -5.31 -36.63
CA MET A 569 20.84 -4.17 -35.76
C MET A 569 22.34 -3.84 -35.74
N THR A 570 22.63 -2.55 -35.75
CA THR A 570 23.92 -1.99 -35.34
C THR A 570 24.19 -2.21 -33.84
N LEU A 571 25.44 -2.05 -33.41
CA LEU A 571 25.78 -2.11 -31.98
C LEU A 571 25.09 -0.97 -31.20
N GLU A 572 24.92 0.18 -31.83
CA GLU A 572 24.20 1.33 -31.29
C GLU A 572 22.72 1.03 -31.02
N GLU A 573 22.00 0.44 -31.98
CA GLU A 573 20.59 0.02 -31.80
C GLU A 573 20.46 -1.07 -30.72
N LYS A 574 21.43 -1.99 -30.65
CA LYS A 574 21.49 -3.01 -29.58
C LYS A 574 21.66 -2.40 -28.19
N ILE A 575 22.56 -1.42 -28.06
CA ILE A 575 22.74 -0.69 -26.79
C ILE A 575 21.48 0.10 -26.44
N ALA A 576 20.84 0.77 -27.40
CA ALA A 576 19.61 1.53 -27.18
C ALA A 576 18.43 0.66 -26.74
N GLN A 577 18.32 -0.59 -27.23
CA GLN A 577 17.31 -1.55 -26.75
C GLN A 577 17.50 -1.98 -25.29
N LYS A 578 18.69 -1.78 -24.69
CA LYS A 578 19.01 -2.06 -23.28
C LYS A 578 18.74 -0.87 -22.34
N LEU A 579 18.02 0.15 -22.81
CA LEU A 579 17.76 1.39 -22.08
C LEU A 579 16.26 1.62 -21.88
N ILE A 580 15.91 2.09 -20.67
CA ILE A 580 14.62 2.72 -20.35
C ILE A 580 14.92 4.09 -19.75
N THR A 581 14.29 5.13 -20.30
CA THR A 581 14.38 6.52 -19.82
C THR A 581 13.01 6.98 -19.35
N ASP A 582 12.93 7.92 -18.40
CA ASP A 582 11.69 8.67 -18.26
C ASP A 582 11.48 9.61 -19.47
N VAL A 583 10.23 10.03 -19.65
CA VAL A 583 9.83 11.07 -20.58
C VAL A 583 9.16 12.17 -19.76
N TYR A 584 9.96 13.15 -19.35
CA TYR A 584 9.45 14.34 -18.69
C TYR A 584 8.75 15.25 -19.71
N PHE A 585 7.47 15.51 -19.49
CA PHE A 585 6.70 16.51 -20.25
C PHE A 585 6.84 17.86 -19.57
N GLY A 586 7.70 18.73 -20.10
CA GLY A 586 7.55 20.16 -19.86
C GLY A 586 6.40 20.74 -20.66
N ARG A 587 6.22 22.05 -20.53
CA ARG A 587 4.99 22.78 -20.87
C ARG A 587 4.90 23.25 -22.34
N ASP A 588 5.68 22.66 -23.26
CA ASP A 588 5.76 23.03 -24.69
C ASP A 588 5.59 21.78 -25.60
N GLU A 589 4.68 21.87 -26.59
CA GLU A 589 4.51 20.86 -27.65
C GLU A 589 5.82 20.53 -28.40
N LYS A 590 6.80 21.43 -28.42
CA LYS A 590 8.13 21.16 -28.99
C LYS A 590 8.93 20.13 -28.21
N GLU A 591 8.77 20.03 -26.89
CA GLU A 591 9.50 19.04 -26.09
C GLU A 591 8.98 17.63 -26.36
N ILE A 592 7.66 17.48 -26.58
CA ILE A 592 7.05 16.25 -27.09
C ILE A 592 7.69 15.84 -28.42
N GLY A 593 7.75 16.75 -29.39
CA GLY A 593 8.37 16.49 -30.69
C GLY A 593 9.86 16.11 -30.61
N ASN A 594 10.62 16.73 -29.69
CA ASN A 594 12.02 16.39 -29.43
C ASN A 594 12.16 14.97 -28.83
N TRP A 595 11.29 14.61 -27.88
CA TRP A 595 11.24 13.25 -27.33
C TRP A 595 10.92 12.21 -28.40
N GLU A 596 9.90 12.46 -29.24
CA GLU A 596 9.61 11.56 -30.36
C GLU A 596 10.79 11.46 -31.35
N GLU A 597 11.54 12.54 -31.61
CA GLU A 597 12.72 12.50 -32.48
C GLU A 597 13.79 11.60 -31.87
N ILE A 598 14.14 11.77 -30.59
CA ILE A 598 15.17 10.98 -29.90
C ILE A 598 14.77 9.50 -29.79
N LEU A 599 13.53 9.21 -29.41
CA LEU A 599 13.04 7.83 -29.31
C LEU A 599 13.05 7.12 -30.67
N ARG A 600 12.75 7.84 -31.77
CA ARG A 600 12.83 7.32 -33.16
C ARG A 600 14.26 7.24 -33.71
N GLU A 601 15.14 8.17 -33.34
CA GLU A 601 16.56 8.23 -33.75
C GLU A 601 17.34 7.05 -33.18
N TYR A 602 17.23 6.82 -31.87
CA TYR A 602 17.97 5.78 -31.17
C TYR A 602 17.23 4.43 -31.12
N ASN A 603 15.90 4.42 -31.32
CA ASN A 603 15.06 3.22 -31.19
C ASN A 603 15.27 2.56 -29.81
N ILE A 604 14.86 3.28 -28.76
CA ILE A 604 15.08 2.92 -27.35
C ILE A 604 14.28 1.66 -26.95
N GLY A 605 14.75 0.94 -25.92
CA GLY A 605 14.13 -0.27 -25.39
C GLY A 605 12.77 -0.01 -24.74
N GLY A 606 12.64 1.04 -23.94
CA GLY A 606 11.39 1.45 -23.31
C GLY A 606 11.40 2.85 -22.73
N ILE A 607 10.29 3.24 -22.13
CA ILE A 607 10.05 4.53 -21.47
C ILE A 607 9.32 4.38 -20.13
N HIS A 608 9.51 5.35 -19.24
CA HIS A 608 8.63 5.66 -18.11
C HIS A 608 7.90 6.97 -18.43
N ALA A 609 6.58 6.94 -18.61
CA ALA A 609 5.82 8.09 -19.08
C ALA A 609 4.38 8.05 -18.53
N ARG A 610 3.80 9.22 -18.26
CA ARG A 610 2.44 9.35 -17.68
C ARG A 610 1.36 9.87 -18.63
N ASN A 611 1.74 10.33 -19.83
CA ASN A 611 0.79 10.86 -20.82
C ASN A 611 0.36 9.74 -21.79
N GLN A 612 -0.86 9.23 -21.61
CA GLN A 612 -1.41 8.16 -22.47
C GLN A 612 -1.39 8.52 -23.97
N GLY A 613 -1.74 9.75 -24.35
CA GLY A 613 -1.78 10.16 -25.76
C GLY A 613 -0.41 10.08 -26.41
N PHE A 614 0.65 10.48 -25.68
CA PHE A 614 2.03 10.30 -26.12
C PHE A 614 2.43 8.84 -26.19
N ILE A 615 2.09 8.03 -25.17
CA ILE A 615 2.40 6.59 -25.12
C ILE A 615 1.82 5.87 -26.34
N ASP A 616 0.54 6.09 -26.64
CA ASP A 616 -0.14 5.49 -27.78
C ASP A 616 0.52 5.91 -29.11
N GLU A 617 0.82 7.20 -29.28
CA GLU A 617 1.47 7.73 -30.48
C GLU A 617 2.88 7.16 -30.69
N ILE A 618 3.73 7.17 -29.65
CA ILE A 618 5.11 6.69 -29.78
C ILE A 618 5.16 5.16 -29.93
N GLN A 619 4.23 4.41 -29.32
CA GLN A 619 4.12 2.97 -29.47
C GLN A 619 3.66 2.57 -30.89
N GLU A 620 2.74 3.32 -31.52
CA GLU A 620 2.34 3.09 -32.92
C GLU A 620 3.51 3.35 -33.90
N GLN A 621 4.36 4.33 -33.60
CA GLN A 621 5.48 4.72 -34.45
C GLN A 621 6.77 3.90 -34.23
N ALA A 622 6.86 3.14 -33.12
CA ALA A 622 8.04 2.36 -32.78
C ALA A 622 8.27 1.19 -33.76
N LYS A 623 9.49 1.05 -34.29
CA LYS A 623 9.86 -0.07 -35.19
C LYS A 623 9.84 -1.42 -34.48
N ILE A 624 10.14 -1.37 -33.18
CA ILE A 624 10.14 -2.49 -32.23
C ILE A 624 9.29 -2.00 -31.06
N PRO A 625 8.24 -2.72 -30.63
CA PRO A 625 7.41 -2.32 -29.49
C PRO A 625 8.26 -1.92 -28.29
N MET A 626 7.94 -0.79 -27.66
CA MET A 626 8.64 -0.33 -26.47
C MET A 626 8.04 -0.93 -25.21
N PHE A 627 8.88 -1.12 -24.20
CA PHE A 627 8.39 -1.30 -22.84
C PHE A 627 7.89 0.04 -22.30
N VAL A 628 6.75 0.05 -21.63
CA VAL A 628 6.15 1.24 -21.03
C VAL A 628 5.91 0.92 -19.56
N THR A 629 6.70 1.55 -18.71
CA THR A 629 6.85 1.21 -17.29
C THR A 629 6.02 2.13 -16.40
N GLY A 630 5.35 1.55 -15.40
CA GLY A 630 4.75 2.28 -14.27
C GLY A 630 5.24 1.71 -12.93
N GLN A 631 4.89 2.35 -11.81
CA GLN A 631 5.35 1.97 -10.47
C GLN A 631 4.19 1.98 -9.46
N HIS A 632 3.61 0.80 -9.20
CA HIS A 632 2.48 0.62 -8.28
C HIS A 632 2.77 -0.52 -7.30
N GLU A 633 3.04 -0.20 -6.04
CA GLU A 633 3.73 -1.10 -5.09
C GLU A 633 2.88 -1.61 -3.93
N GLY A 634 1.55 -1.71 -4.10
CA GLY A 634 0.71 -2.48 -3.18
C GLY A 634 0.65 -1.96 -1.74
N GLY A 635 0.44 -0.66 -1.55
CA GLY A 635 0.31 -0.08 -0.20
C GLY A 635 0.20 1.44 -0.09
N MET A 636 -0.47 2.08 -1.06
CA MET A 636 -0.32 3.48 -1.49
C MET A 636 0.93 3.70 -2.36
N VAL A 637 0.73 4.10 -3.62
CA VAL A 637 1.75 4.80 -4.43
C VAL A 637 1.07 5.91 -5.22
N ASN A 638 1.28 7.16 -4.81
CA ASN A 638 0.75 8.36 -5.48
C ASN A 638 1.52 8.72 -6.78
N GLN A 639 2.58 7.98 -7.14
CA GLN A 639 3.56 8.44 -8.12
C GLN A 639 2.98 8.62 -9.53
N ASP A 640 2.08 7.77 -10.00
CA ASP A 640 1.62 7.78 -11.40
C ASP A 640 0.25 8.47 -11.63
N GLY A 641 -0.26 9.22 -10.65
CA GLY A 641 -1.57 9.90 -10.76
C GLY A 641 -2.79 8.97 -10.73
N LEU A 642 -2.56 7.67 -10.52
CA LEU A 642 -3.56 6.66 -10.22
C LEU A 642 -3.71 6.54 -8.71
N ASN A 643 -4.81 7.06 -8.14
CA ASN A 643 -5.20 6.82 -6.75
C ASN A 643 -5.69 5.37 -6.55
N ILE A 644 -4.77 4.42 -6.75
CA ILE A 644 -4.99 2.99 -6.57
C ILE A 644 -4.68 2.66 -5.09
N TYR A 645 -5.68 2.90 -4.24
CA TYR A 645 -5.76 2.42 -2.84
C TYR A 645 -5.70 0.89 -2.76
N THR A 646 -4.49 0.35 -2.84
CA THR A 646 -4.17 -1.00 -2.40
C THR A 646 -3.93 -0.98 -0.88
N HIS A 647 -4.40 -2.01 -0.18
CA HIS A 647 -4.04 -2.24 1.23
C HIS A 647 -2.50 -2.23 1.34
N SER A 648 -1.96 -1.77 2.46
CA SER A 648 -0.53 -1.97 2.75
C SER A 648 -0.18 -3.45 2.59
N ALA A 649 0.98 -3.72 1.99
CA ALA A 649 1.48 -5.07 1.81
C ALA A 649 1.46 -5.84 3.13
N TYR A 650 1.77 -5.15 4.24
CA TYR A 650 1.71 -5.67 5.60
C TYR A 650 0.35 -6.24 5.99
N MET A 651 -0.74 -5.53 5.69
CA MET A 651 -2.09 -6.01 6.01
C MET A 651 -2.48 -7.20 5.15
N ILE A 652 -2.13 -7.18 3.86
CA ILE A 652 -2.30 -8.33 2.97
C ILE A 652 -1.53 -9.55 3.50
N GLY A 653 -0.34 -9.29 4.04
CA GLY A 653 0.47 -10.24 4.79
C GLY A 653 -0.29 -10.81 5.98
N LYS A 654 -0.62 -9.98 6.96
CA LYS A 654 -1.24 -10.37 8.24
C LYS A 654 -2.57 -11.11 8.07
N GLU A 655 -3.42 -10.69 7.14
CA GLU A 655 -4.63 -11.43 6.76
C GLU A 655 -4.31 -12.84 6.26
N PHE A 656 -3.29 -12.98 5.41
CA PHE A 656 -2.86 -14.27 4.89
C PHE A 656 -2.14 -15.14 5.95
N GLU A 657 -1.34 -14.55 6.85
CA GLU A 657 -0.74 -15.27 7.98
C GLU A 657 -1.82 -15.89 8.87
N PHE A 658 -2.84 -15.11 9.21
CA PHE A 658 -3.98 -15.53 10.02
C PHE A 658 -4.72 -16.70 9.36
N LEU A 659 -5.04 -16.58 8.07
CA LEU A 659 -5.69 -17.67 7.33
C LEU A 659 -4.82 -18.94 7.27
N LYS A 660 -3.49 -18.83 7.14
CA LYS A 660 -2.58 -20.00 7.18
C LYS A 660 -2.55 -20.65 8.57
N LYS A 661 -2.47 -19.84 9.63
CA LYS A 661 -2.50 -20.31 11.04
C LYS A 661 -3.81 -21.05 11.35
N ARG A 662 -4.96 -20.48 10.98
CA ARG A 662 -6.28 -21.10 11.11
C ARG A 662 -6.38 -22.42 10.35
N ALA A 663 -6.00 -22.44 9.07
CA ALA A 663 -6.07 -23.66 8.24
C ALA A 663 -5.21 -24.82 8.80
N GLY A 664 -4.01 -24.53 9.31
CA GLY A 664 -3.15 -25.53 9.96
C GLY A 664 -3.79 -26.11 11.23
N LYS A 665 -4.41 -25.27 12.06
CA LYS A 665 -5.11 -25.70 13.28
C LYS A 665 -6.37 -26.49 12.99
N GLU A 666 -7.18 -26.10 12.00
CA GLU A 666 -8.37 -26.88 11.60
C GLU A 666 -7.98 -28.30 11.17
N ILE A 667 -6.88 -28.46 10.42
CA ILE A 667 -6.34 -29.79 10.05
C ILE A 667 -5.90 -30.56 11.29
N PHE A 668 -5.11 -29.95 12.19
CA PHE A 668 -4.63 -30.61 13.42
C PHE A 668 -5.77 -31.01 14.37
N TYR A 669 -6.77 -30.13 14.55
CA TYR A 669 -7.97 -30.39 15.34
C TYR A 669 -8.79 -31.53 14.74
N ASN A 670 -9.06 -31.51 13.43
CA ASN A 670 -9.80 -32.58 12.77
C ASN A 670 -9.07 -33.93 12.88
N ILE A 671 -7.74 -33.97 12.75
CA ILE A 671 -6.93 -35.18 12.95
C ILE A 671 -7.01 -35.67 14.40
N LYS A 672 -6.89 -34.77 15.39
CA LYS A 672 -6.98 -35.11 16.82
C LYS A 672 -8.38 -35.64 17.17
N LYS A 673 -9.42 -34.97 16.68
CA LYS A 673 -10.82 -35.36 16.85
C LYS A 673 -11.12 -36.69 16.16
N GLU A 674 -10.70 -36.91 14.93
CA GLU A 674 -10.80 -38.21 14.26
C GLU A 674 -10.07 -39.31 15.04
N LYS A 675 -8.91 -39.03 15.64
CA LYS A 675 -8.16 -39.99 16.48
C LYS A 675 -8.92 -40.35 17.76
N GLU A 676 -9.54 -39.37 18.43
CA GLU A 676 -10.34 -39.58 19.65
C GLU A 676 -11.69 -40.25 19.34
N GLU A 677 -12.44 -39.79 18.33
CA GLU A 677 -13.72 -40.38 17.92
C GLU A 677 -13.57 -41.78 17.31
N THR A 678 -12.49 -42.04 16.56
CA THR A 678 -12.18 -43.40 16.08
C THR A 678 -11.93 -44.34 17.25
N LYS A 679 -11.19 -43.88 18.26
CA LYS A 679 -10.92 -44.66 19.48
C LYS A 679 -12.23 -44.99 20.22
N ASP A 680 -13.09 -44.00 20.47
CA ASP A 680 -14.37 -44.19 21.16
C ASP A 680 -15.34 -45.09 20.36
N PHE A 681 -15.35 -44.98 19.03
CA PHE A 681 -16.11 -45.87 18.15
C PHE A 681 -15.63 -47.33 18.21
N TYR A 682 -14.32 -47.56 18.34
CA TYR A 682 -13.77 -48.91 18.49
C TYR A 682 -13.85 -49.47 19.92
N GLU A 683 -13.81 -48.64 20.95
CA GLU A 683 -14.04 -49.07 22.34
C GLU A 683 -15.51 -49.45 22.57
N SER A 684 -16.46 -48.74 21.95
CA SER A 684 -17.91 -49.03 22.02
C SER A 684 -18.37 -50.26 21.22
N PHE A 685 -17.50 -50.86 20.39
CA PHE A 685 -17.83 -52.07 19.63
C PHE A 685 -17.60 -53.37 20.45
N ASP A 686 -18.67 -54.10 20.76
CA ASP A 686 -18.57 -55.45 21.36
C ASP A 686 -18.27 -56.51 20.28
N LEU A 687 -16.99 -56.64 19.94
CA LEU A 687 -16.46 -57.67 19.03
C LEU A 687 -16.25 -59.00 19.75
N GLY A 688 -17.30 -59.57 20.35
CA GLY A 688 -17.30 -60.79 21.18
C GLY A 688 -16.90 -62.11 20.51
N GLN A 689 -16.08 -62.08 19.43
CA GLN A 689 -15.44 -63.24 18.80
C GLN A 689 -13.97 -63.00 18.39
N ILE A 690 -13.38 -61.84 18.69
CA ILE A 690 -11.95 -61.56 18.48
C ILE A 690 -11.28 -61.56 19.86
N ASP A 691 -10.15 -62.27 19.99
CA ASP A 691 -9.44 -62.30 21.28
C ASP A 691 -8.80 -60.95 21.61
N GLU A 692 -8.62 -60.71 22.91
CA GLU A 692 -8.17 -59.42 23.46
C GLU A 692 -6.80 -58.97 22.93
N ILE A 693 -5.91 -59.93 22.64
CA ILE A 693 -4.56 -59.66 22.08
C ILE A 693 -4.69 -59.26 20.61
N THR A 694 -5.51 -59.96 19.82
CA THR A 694 -5.79 -59.58 18.43
C THR A 694 -6.52 -58.23 18.34
N ARG A 695 -7.43 -57.92 19.28
CA ARG A 695 -8.08 -56.60 19.37
C ARG A 695 -7.06 -55.50 19.65
N GLN A 696 -6.19 -55.70 20.64
CA GLN A 696 -5.16 -54.72 20.99
C GLN A 696 -4.16 -54.51 19.84
N ASN A 697 -3.65 -55.58 19.21
CA ASN A 697 -2.74 -55.46 18.07
C ASN A 697 -3.34 -54.73 16.85
N ILE A 698 -4.66 -54.80 16.64
CA ILE A 698 -5.34 -54.05 15.58
C ILE A 698 -5.47 -52.56 15.95
N LEU A 699 -5.79 -52.26 17.21
CA LEU A 699 -5.82 -50.90 17.76
C LEU A 699 -4.44 -50.26 17.70
N ASP A 700 -3.42 -50.93 18.24
CA ASP A 700 -2.03 -50.47 18.23
C ASP A 700 -1.56 -50.24 16.79
N SER A 701 -1.76 -51.20 15.88
CA SER A 701 -1.37 -51.04 14.46
C SER A 701 -2.11 -49.92 13.72
N LEU A 702 -3.34 -49.54 14.14
CA LEU A 702 -4.09 -48.42 13.57
C LEU A 702 -3.62 -47.08 14.16
N ILE A 703 -3.37 -47.04 15.47
CA ILE A 703 -2.79 -45.88 16.16
C ILE A 703 -1.39 -45.60 15.61
N ASP A 704 -0.55 -46.62 15.50
CA ASP A 704 0.77 -46.56 14.85
C ASP A 704 0.67 -46.10 13.39
N SER A 705 -0.34 -46.53 12.63
CA SER A 705 -0.54 -46.06 11.24
C SER A 705 -0.97 -44.59 11.17
N VAL A 706 -1.75 -44.11 12.13
CA VAL A 706 -2.15 -42.70 12.25
C VAL A 706 -0.95 -41.86 12.72
N ASP A 707 -0.15 -42.37 13.65
CA ASP A 707 1.06 -41.68 14.14
C ASP A 707 2.21 -41.71 13.12
N GLU A 708 2.33 -42.76 12.29
CA GLU A 708 3.18 -42.75 11.08
C GLU A 708 2.67 -41.76 10.02
N LEU A 709 1.35 -41.60 9.86
CA LEU A 709 0.76 -40.59 8.98
C LEU A 709 1.02 -39.16 9.48
N ILE A 710 0.84 -38.91 10.78
CA ILE A 710 1.13 -37.62 11.42
C ILE A 710 2.62 -37.31 11.35
N ALA A 711 3.49 -38.29 11.66
CA ALA A 711 4.93 -38.13 11.54
C ALA A 711 5.35 -37.89 10.08
N ALA A 712 4.79 -38.61 9.11
CA ALA A 712 5.07 -38.38 7.69
C ALA A 712 4.57 -37.02 7.21
N TYR A 713 3.40 -36.55 7.66
CA TYR A 713 2.86 -35.25 7.28
C TYR A 713 3.70 -34.11 7.86
N SER A 714 4.05 -34.19 9.16
CA SER A 714 4.89 -33.20 9.84
C SER A 714 6.34 -33.21 9.32
N ASP A 715 6.87 -34.37 8.90
CA ASP A 715 8.21 -34.50 8.28
C ASP A 715 8.21 -34.08 6.79
N ILE A 716 7.05 -34.06 6.10
CA ILE A 716 6.86 -33.46 4.77
C ILE A 716 6.76 -31.93 4.87
N GLU A 717 6.05 -31.43 5.88
CA GLU A 717 5.87 -30.01 6.19
C GLU A 717 7.19 -29.36 6.63
N GLN A 718 7.95 -29.99 7.53
CA GLN A 718 9.27 -29.50 7.95
C GLN A 718 10.37 -29.61 6.88
N LYS A 719 10.14 -30.32 5.77
CA LYS A 719 11.14 -30.54 4.69
C LYS A 719 10.75 -29.93 3.35
N GLY A 720 9.68 -29.15 3.28
CA GLY A 720 9.34 -28.33 2.11
C GLY A 720 8.96 -29.12 0.84
N TYR A 721 8.58 -30.39 0.92
CA TYR A 721 8.34 -31.24 -0.26
C TYR A 721 6.95 -31.06 -0.92
N VAL A 722 6.28 -29.92 -0.73
CA VAL A 722 4.94 -29.65 -1.28
C VAL A 722 5.01 -28.69 -2.48
N SER A 723 4.77 -29.23 -3.68
CA SER A 723 4.64 -28.43 -4.90
C SER A 723 3.33 -27.59 -4.90
N PRO A 724 3.29 -26.36 -5.43
CA PRO A 724 2.28 -25.35 -5.05
C PRO A 724 0.91 -25.46 -5.75
N ASN A 725 0.50 -26.62 -6.27
CA ASN A 725 -0.66 -26.74 -7.17
C ASN A 725 -1.58 -27.93 -6.86
N PRO A 726 -2.73 -27.71 -6.19
CA PRO A 726 -3.72 -28.76 -5.92
C PRO A 726 -4.43 -29.31 -7.17
N ASN A 727 -4.39 -28.60 -8.30
CA ASN A 727 -5.20 -28.88 -9.49
C ASN A 727 -4.42 -29.52 -10.66
N TYR A 728 -3.10 -29.70 -10.54
CA TYR A 728 -2.27 -30.32 -11.59
C TYR A 728 -1.31 -31.38 -11.06
N ILE A 729 -1.82 -32.38 -10.32
CA ILE A 729 -1.15 -33.69 -10.29
C ILE A 729 -1.63 -34.51 -11.49
N SER A 730 -0.90 -34.36 -12.62
CA SER A 730 -0.86 -35.40 -13.64
C SER A 730 -0.23 -36.65 -13.03
N PRO A 731 -0.82 -37.86 -13.16
CA PRO A 731 -0.24 -39.09 -12.60
C PRO A 731 1.15 -39.50 -13.15
N LEU A 732 1.70 -38.75 -14.12
CA LEU A 732 3.08 -38.87 -14.59
C LEU A 732 3.80 -37.52 -14.42
N THR A 733 4.60 -37.36 -13.36
CA THR A 733 6.05 -37.03 -13.39
C THR A 733 6.56 -36.74 -11.97
N ILE A 734 7.01 -37.77 -11.27
CA ILE A 734 8.14 -37.68 -10.31
C ILE A 734 9.02 -38.89 -10.60
N TYR A 735 10.23 -38.66 -11.09
CA TYR A 735 11.24 -39.71 -11.30
C TYR A 735 12.64 -39.11 -11.17
N HIS A 736 13.48 -39.78 -10.39
CA HIS A 736 14.87 -39.45 -10.02
C HIS A 736 15.09 -38.33 -8.98
N SER A 737 16.00 -38.42 -8.01
CA SER A 737 16.57 -39.60 -7.30
C SER A 737 17.56 -39.18 -6.20
N VAL A 738 17.38 -39.63 -4.94
CA VAL A 738 18.48 -39.97 -4.00
C VAL A 738 17.98 -41.06 -3.03
N GLY A 739 18.83 -42.02 -2.63
CA GLY A 739 18.64 -42.69 -1.33
C GLY A 739 18.11 -44.15 -1.25
N GLY A 740 17.92 -44.87 -2.37
CA GLY A 740 17.87 -46.34 -2.35
C GLY A 740 16.62 -47.03 -1.76
N TYR A 741 15.55 -46.31 -1.44
CA TYR A 741 14.23 -46.87 -1.12
C TYR A 741 13.24 -46.65 -2.28
N GLU A 742 12.58 -47.71 -2.75
CA GLU A 742 11.49 -47.60 -3.74
C GLU A 742 10.20 -47.07 -3.07
N ILE A 743 9.97 -45.77 -3.17
CA ILE A 743 8.66 -45.18 -2.87
C ILE A 743 7.74 -45.38 -4.08
N LYS A 744 6.61 -46.07 -3.89
CA LYS A 744 5.60 -46.29 -4.93
C LYS A 744 4.63 -45.11 -5.02
N PRO A 745 4.11 -44.79 -6.22
CA PRO A 745 3.31 -43.58 -6.43
C PRO A 745 1.98 -43.61 -5.64
N PHE A 746 1.47 -42.43 -5.29
CA PHE A 746 0.26 -42.27 -4.47
C PHE A 746 -0.99 -42.91 -5.10
N TYR A 747 -1.05 -42.96 -6.44
CA TYR A 747 -2.11 -43.65 -7.20
C TYR A 747 -2.09 -45.18 -7.04
N ASP A 748 -0.95 -45.75 -6.63
CA ASP A 748 -0.84 -47.16 -6.30
C ASP A 748 -1.24 -47.46 -4.85
N LEU A 749 -1.49 -46.50 -3.94
CA LEU A 749 -1.95 -46.82 -2.58
C LEU A 749 -3.26 -47.63 -2.57
N PRO A 750 -4.32 -47.22 -3.30
CA PRO A 750 -5.52 -48.05 -3.47
C PRO A 750 -5.22 -49.40 -4.12
N ILE A 751 -4.31 -49.46 -5.09
CA ILE A 751 -3.96 -50.69 -5.84
C ILE A 751 -3.09 -51.64 -5.00
N PHE A 752 -2.25 -51.12 -4.10
CA PHE A 752 -1.37 -51.84 -3.19
C PHE A 752 -2.18 -52.45 -2.04
N TRP A 753 -3.10 -51.68 -1.46
CA TRP A 753 -4.13 -52.20 -0.55
C TRP A 753 -5.05 -53.21 -1.26
N LEU A 754 -5.53 -52.92 -2.48
CA LEU A 754 -6.32 -53.88 -3.27
C LEU A 754 -5.54 -55.13 -3.65
N ARG A 755 -4.20 -55.07 -3.82
CA ARG A 755 -3.37 -56.26 -4.01
C ARG A 755 -3.33 -57.10 -2.72
N LYS A 756 -3.04 -56.45 -1.58
CA LYS A 756 -3.10 -57.06 -0.23
C LYS A 756 -4.46 -57.71 0.06
N PHE A 757 -5.57 -57.10 -0.40
CA PHE A 757 -6.92 -57.66 -0.29
C PHE A 757 -7.28 -58.69 -1.39
N SER A 758 -6.65 -58.65 -2.57
CA SER A 758 -6.85 -59.65 -3.63
C SER A 758 -6.10 -60.94 -3.34
N ASP A 759 -4.93 -60.87 -2.70
CA ASP A 759 -4.21 -62.00 -2.11
C ASP A 759 -5.02 -62.65 -0.96
N GLN A 760 -6.06 -61.96 -0.46
CA GLN A 760 -7.05 -62.46 0.50
C GLN A 760 -8.44 -62.78 -0.12
N GLY A 761 -8.57 -62.77 -1.45
CA GLY A 761 -9.71 -63.39 -2.15
C GLY A 761 -10.98 -62.54 -2.34
N VAL A 762 -10.87 -61.20 -2.38
CA VAL A 762 -12.01 -60.32 -2.72
C VAL A 762 -12.16 -60.17 -4.25
N SER A 763 -13.38 -60.38 -4.76
CA SER A 763 -13.65 -60.68 -6.17
C SER A 763 -14.06 -59.49 -7.03
N PHE A 764 -13.62 -59.51 -8.30
CA PHE A 764 -13.96 -58.76 -9.55
C PHE A 764 -15.15 -57.76 -9.63
N TYR A 765 -16.15 -57.84 -8.76
CA TYR A 765 -17.37 -57.03 -8.81
C TYR A 765 -17.19 -55.57 -8.34
N ALA A 766 -16.24 -55.31 -7.43
CA ALA A 766 -15.92 -53.94 -7.00
C ALA A 766 -15.38 -53.07 -8.14
N TYR A 767 -14.71 -53.69 -9.11
CA TYR A 767 -14.10 -53.02 -10.26
C TYR A 767 -15.13 -52.49 -11.28
N SER A 768 -16.29 -53.15 -11.45
CA SER A 768 -17.31 -52.66 -12.39
C SER A 768 -18.10 -51.47 -11.81
N LEU A 769 -18.40 -51.49 -10.52
CA LEU A 769 -19.20 -50.45 -9.86
C LEU A 769 -18.49 -49.08 -9.85
N PHE A 770 -17.19 -49.06 -9.52
CA PHE A 770 -16.38 -47.84 -9.61
C PHE A 770 -16.29 -47.28 -11.04
N LYS A 771 -16.39 -48.14 -12.05
CA LYS A 771 -16.33 -47.75 -13.46
C LYS A 771 -17.65 -47.18 -13.98
N GLU A 772 -18.80 -47.50 -13.38
CA GLU A 772 -20.07 -46.83 -13.71
C GLU A 772 -20.11 -45.42 -13.12
N ILE A 773 -19.80 -45.26 -11.83
CA ILE A 773 -19.78 -43.97 -11.13
C ILE A 773 -18.89 -42.95 -11.85
N PHE A 774 -17.70 -43.38 -12.30
CA PHE A 774 -16.75 -42.51 -13.03
C PHE A 774 -17.19 -42.13 -14.45
N ASN A 775 -18.14 -42.86 -15.05
CA ASN A 775 -18.68 -42.54 -16.38
C ASN A 775 -19.90 -41.61 -16.34
N ASP A 776 -20.73 -41.68 -15.29
CA ASP A 776 -21.84 -40.75 -15.13
C ASP A 776 -21.36 -39.33 -14.74
N TRP A 777 -20.32 -39.20 -13.90
CA TRP A 777 -19.67 -37.90 -13.61
C TRP A 777 -19.19 -37.16 -14.88
N LYS A 778 -18.86 -37.91 -15.94
CA LYS A 778 -18.37 -37.35 -17.21
C LYS A 778 -19.49 -36.88 -18.16
N LYS A 779 -20.76 -37.03 -17.77
CA LYS A 779 -21.93 -36.87 -18.62
C LYS A 779 -22.64 -35.53 -18.41
N ASP A 780 -22.57 -34.99 -17.20
CA ASP A 780 -23.31 -33.79 -16.76
C ASP A 780 -22.68 -32.46 -17.23
N GLN A 781 -21.50 -32.48 -17.84
CA GLN A 781 -20.88 -31.29 -18.45
C GLN A 781 -21.62 -30.73 -19.68
N LYS A 782 -22.74 -31.35 -20.10
CA LYS A 782 -23.39 -31.04 -21.38
C LYS A 782 -24.64 -30.16 -21.30
N GLU A 783 -25.14 -29.80 -20.11
CA GLU A 783 -26.32 -28.94 -19.95
C GLU A 783 -26.01 -27.44 -19.78
N LEU A 784 -24.72 -27.09 -19.57
CA LEU A 784 -24.23 -25.71 -19.45
C LEU A 784 -24.41 -24.83 -20.70
N SER A 785 -24.81 -25.39 -21.86
CA SER A 785 -24.91 -24.65 -23.12
C SER A 785 -26.17 -23.79 -23.29
N THR A 786 -27.07 -23.73 -22.30
CA THR A 786 -28.33 -22.97 -22.40
C THR A 786 -28.17 -21.52 -21.89
N TYR A 787 -27.30 -21.30 -20.89
CA TYR A 787 -27.08 -20.00 -20.24
C TYR A 787 -26.41 -18.97 -21.17
N THR A 788 -25.60 -19.43 -22.13
CA THR A 788 -24.86 -18.57 -23.09
C THR A 788 -25.77 -17.81 -24.06
N ARG A 789 -27.05 -18.18 -24.18
CA ARG A 789 -27.95 -17.63 -25.22
C ARG A 789 -28.63 -16.32 -24.81
N ASP A 790 -28.89 -16.11 -23.53
CA ASP A 790 -29.59 -14.93 -23.03
C ASP A 790 -28.64 -13.72 -22.86
N ILE A 791 -27.36 -13.97 -22.58
CA ILE A 791 -26.28 -12.95 -22.55
C ILE A 791 -26.18 -12.22 -23.90
N ILE A 792 -26.34 -12.95 -25.02
CA ILE A 792 -26.23 -12.39 -26.38
C ILE A 792 -27.38 -11.42 -26.73
N LEU A 793 -28.55 -11.55 -26.10
CA LEU A 793 -29.71 -10.69 -26.36
C LEU A 793 -29.66 -9.36 -25.59
N ASN A 794 -29.07 -9.34 -24.39
CA ASN A 794 -28.89 -8.09 -23.64
C ASN A 794 -27.79 -7.17 -24.23
N LEU A 795 -26.78 -7.74 -24.89
CA LEU A 795 -25.71 -6.98 -25.56
C LEU A 795 -26.21 -6.10 -26.73
N TYR A 796 -27.40 -6.36 -27.28
CA TYR A 796 -28.02 -5.48 -28.29
C TYR A 796 -28.70 -4.24 -27.70
N SER A 797 -28.99 -4.21 -26.39
CA SER A 797 -29.62 -3.07 -25.70
C SER A 797 -28.62 -1.96 -25.35
N LEU A 798 -27.36 -2.30 -25.08
CA LEU A 798 -26.32 -1.35 -24.70
C LEU A 798 -25.90 -0.40 -25.85
N LYS A 799 -25.99 -0.90 -27.09
CA LYS A 799 -25.48 -0.23 -28.30
C LYS A 799 -26.20 1.08 -28.67
N GLU A 800 -27.43 1.29 -28.21
CA GLU A 800 -28.20 2.52 -28.45
C GLU A 800 -28.05 3.57 -27.34
N LYS A 801 -27.65 3.20 -26.11
CA LYS A 801 -27.36 4.18 -25.03
C LYS A 801 -26.03 4.93 -25.22
N ILE A 802 -25.08 4.34 -25.95
CA ILE A 802 -23.74 4.92 -26.22
C ILE A 802 -23.80 6.18 -27.12
N LYS A 803 -24.94 6.50 -27.75
CA LYS A 803 -25.06 7.65 -28.66
C LYS A 803 -25.37 9.01 -28.01
N SER A 804 -25.66 9.10 -26.71
CA SER A 804 -26.34 10.28 -26.13
C SER A 804 -25.61 11.04 -25.01
N ARG A 805 -24.29 10.88 -24.83
CA ARG A 805 -23.47 11.72 -23.91
C ARG A 805 -22.22 12.26 -24.59
N LYS A 806 -22.41 13.02 -25.69
CA LYS A 806 -21.33 13.69 -26.43
C LYS A 806 -21.54 15.20 -26.47
N SER A 807 -21.33 15.86 -25.33
CA SER A 807 -21.29 17.33 -25.19
C SER A 807 -20.77 17.72 -23.81
N ILE A 808 -20.12 18.89 -23.71
CA ILE A 808 -19.56 19.51 -22.49
C ILE A 808 -18.15 18.96 -22.13
N ILE A 809 -17.19 19.22 -23.01
CA ILE A 809 -15.80 19.55 -22.67
C ILE A 809 -15.52 20.82 -23.48
N ASP A 810 -15.35 21.97 -22.82
CA ASP A 810 -14.94 23.24 -23.43
C ASP A 810 -14.64 24.29 -22.33
N ASP A 811 -13.39 24.36 -21.84
CA ASP A 811 -12.56 25.58 -21.91
C ASP A 811 -11.08 25.28 -21.52
N PRO A 812 -10.18 25.10 -22.50
CA PRO A 812 -8.76 24.92 -22.26
C PRO A 812 -7.96 26.21 -22.57
N LYS A 813 -7.57 26.98 -21.54
CA LYS A 813 -6.56 28.05 -21.62
C LYS A 813 -6.03 28.52 -20.25
N SER A 814 -4.77 28.17 -19.97
CA SER A 814 -3.77 28.87 -19.09
C SER A 814 -3.02 27.96 -18.10
N LYS A 815 -3.33 26.67 -18.03
CA LYS A 815 -2.98 25.77 -16.89
C LYS A 815 -1.48 25.51 -16.62
N GLU A 816 -0.57 26.16 -17.32
CA GLU A 816 0.83 25.79 -17.35
C GLU A 816 1.76 27.03 -17.25
N GLU A 817 2.86 27.09 -17.99
CA GLU A 817 3.80 28.22 -18.14
C GLU A 817 4.62 28.73 -16.91
N VAL A 818 4.16 28.71 -15.64
CA VAL A 818 4.82 29.44 -14.51
C VAL A 818 5.28 28.59 -13.30
N ARG A 819 6.56 28.73 -12.88
CA ARG A 819 7.19 28.20 -11.65
C ARG A 819 7.46 29.30 -10.59
N ILE A 820 7.15 29.02 -9.33
CA ILE A 820 7.37 29.92 -8.18
C ILE A 820 8.19 29.20 -7.10
N LEU A 821 9.30 29.81 -6.67
CA LEU A 821 10.12 29.30 -5.57
C LEU A 821 9.93 30.13 -4.30
N PHE A 822 9.53 29.47 -3.22
CA PHE A 822 9.48 30.02 -1.88
C PHE A 822 10.78 29.74 -1.14
N LEU A 823 11.28 30.75 -0.43
CA LEU A 823 12.46 30.64 0.42
C LEU A 823 12.06 30.76 1.89
N ALA A 824 12.50 29.78 2.68
CA ALA A 824 12.33 29.69 4.13
C ALA A 824 13.71 29.38 4.75
N THR A 825 14.08 29.97 5.88
CA THR A 825 15.41 29.73 6.45
C THR A 825 15.43 28.45 7.28
N HIS A 826 14.40 28.29 8.11
CA HIS A 826 14.14 27.09 8.92
C HIS A 826 12.78 26.48 8.52
N PRO A 827 12.50 25.21 8.85
CA PRO A 827 11.19 24.60 8.63
C PRO A 827 10.19 25.15 9.66
N ASP A 828 9.47 26.22 9.29
CA ASP A 828 8.48 27.04 10.03
C ASP A 828 8.37 28.45 9.39
N ASP A 829 9.45 28.88 8.74
CA ASP A 829 9.57 30.11 7.97
C ASP A 829 8.79 30.11 6.65
N GLU A 830 8.12 29.01 6.26
CA GLU A 830 7.45 28.97 4.96
C GLU A 830 6.26 29.93 4.90
N ASP A 831 6.01 30.47 3.70
CA ASP A 831 4.91 31.39 3.44
C ASP A 831 3.65 30.57 3.13
N SER A 832 3.21 29.78 4.13
CA SER A 832 2.08 28.84 4.05
C SER A 832 0.83 29.48 3.40
N GLU A 833 0.53 30.74 3.72
CA GLU A 833 -0.62 31.45 3.13
C GLU A 833 -0.41 31.81 1.64
N GLY A 834 0.82 32.11 1.25
CA GLY A 834 1.20 32.35 -0.15
C GLY A 834 1.18 31.07 -0.97
N LEU A 835 1.76 29.99 -0.44
CA LEU A 835 1.81 28.68 -1.06
C LEU A 835 0.41 28.16 -1.37
N ALA A 836 -0.47 28.08 -0.36
CA ALA A 836 -1.87 27.67 -0.55
C ALA A 836 -2.59 28.53 -1.61
N TYR A 837 -2.37 29.84 -1.61
CA TYR A 837 -3.00 30.74 -2.59
C TYR A 837 -2.50 30.51 -4.03
N PHE A 838 -1.19 30.32 -4.26
CA PHE A 838 -0.67 30.16 -5.63
C PHE A 838 -0.86 28.77 -6.21
N GLU A 839 -0.83 27.73 -5.37
CA GLU A 839 -1.11 26.37 -5.78
C GLU A 839 -2.59 26.21 -6.10
N TYR A 840 -3.49 26.39 -5.12
CA TYR A 840 -4.92 26.10 -5.31
C TYR A 840 -5.64 27.10 -6.25
N LYS A 841 -5.32 28.40 -6.23
CA LYS A 841 -6.02 29.39 -7.08
C LYS A 841 -5.54 29.41 -8.53
N PHE A 842 -4.27 29.16 -8.75
CA PHE A 842 -3.62 29.36 -10.06
C PHE A 842 -3.02 28.08 -10.65
N ASN A 843 -2.98 26.97 -9.89
CA ASN A 843 -2.30 25.73 -10.27
C ASN A 843 -0.83 26.02 -10.67
N SER A 844 -0.18 26.92 -9.93
CA SER A 844 1.21 27.34 -10.17
C SER A 844 2.14 26.23 -9.72
N GLU A 845 3.24 25.97 -10.43
CA GLU A 845 4.20 24.95 -9.96
C GLU A 845 5.04 25.55 -8.82
N THR A 846 4.66 25.28 -7.56
CA THR A 846 5.33 25.83 -6.37
C THR A 846 6.41 24.90 -5.81
N TYR A 847 7.47 25.53 -5.28
CA TYR A 847 8.63 24.87 -4.70
C TYR A 847 9.04 25.56 -3.39
N ILE A 848 9.64 24.82 -2.46
CA ILE A 848 10.30 25.39 -1.27
C ILE A 848 11.81 25.11 -1.34
N LEU A 849 12.64 26.09 -0.99
CA LEU A 849 14.07 25.90 -0.71
C LEU A 849 14.38 26.38 0.72
N LEU A 850 14.76 25.42 1.56
CA LEU A 850 15.14 25.58 2.96
C LEU A 850 16.65 25.73 3.11
N ALA A 851 17.10 26.66 3.96
CA ALA A 851 18.52 26.79 4.26
C ALA A 851 19.02 25.67 5.19
N THR A 852 18.27 25.40 6.25
CA THR A 852 18.62 24.44 7.31
C THR A 852 17.54 23.36 7.48
N ARG A 853 17.71 22.43 8.44
CA ARG A 853 16.64 21.53 8.90
C ARG A 853 16.03 21.98 10.23
N GLY A 854 16.33 23.19 10.70
CA GLY A 854 15.81 23.71 11.96
C GLY A 854 16.36 23.01 13.21
N GLU A 855 17.45 22.26 13.09
CA GLU A 855 18.03 21.43 14.15
C GLU A 855 18.55 22.24 15.35
N GLY A 856 18.75 23.56 15.21
CA GLY A 856 19.26 24.46 16.24
C GLY A 856 18.19 25.32 16.93
N GLY A 857 16.92 25.17 16.55
CA GLY A 857 15.79 25.99 17.03
C GLY A 857 15.27 25.64 18.43
N GLU A 858 14.21 26.35 18.86
CA GLU A 858 13.51 26.06 20.12
C GLU A 858 12.84 24.67 20.06
N ASN A 859 13.12 23.81 21.04
CA ASN A 859 12.84 22.38 20.99
C ASN A 859 11.78 21.99 22.03
N GLU A 860 10.51 22.17 21.68
CA GLU A 860 9.38 21.96 22.61
C GLU A 860 9.15 20.47 22.97
N ILE A 861 9.69 19.56 22.16
CA ILE A 861 9.56 18.10 22.33
C ILE A 861 10.75 17.45 23.06
N ASN A 862 11.78 18.22 23.43
CA ASN A 862 13.01 17.75 24.09
C ASN A 862 13.79 16.66 23.32
N ALA A 863 13.69 16.63 21.98
CA ALA A 863 14.45 15.71 21.13
C ALA A 863 15.96 15.99 21.20
N THR A 864 16.82 15.08 20.72
CA THR A 864 18.22 15.46 20.46
C THR A 864 18.28 16.41 19.25
N TYR A 865 19.34 17.22 19.12
CA TYR A 865 19.46 18.13 17.96
C TYR A 865 19.49 17.36 16.62
N GLU A 866 20.13 16.19 16.57
CA GLU A 866 20.16 15.37 15.35
C GLU A 866 18.76 14.85 14.98
N ASP A 867 17.97 14.44 15.98
CA ASP A 867 16.62 13.93 15.76
C ASP A 867 15.61 15.06 15.48
N LEU A 868 15.81 16.25 16.07
CA LEU A 868 14.99 17.42 15.82
C LEU A 868 15.01 17.84 14.34
N GLY A 869 16.18 17.78 13.69
CA GLY A 869 16.30 18.04 12.26
C GLY A 869 15.60 16.99 11.38
N LYS A 870 15.53 15.73 11.82
CA LYS A 870 14.76 14.67 11.13
C LYS A 870 13.26 14.93 11.27
N ILE A 871 12.79 15.15 12.51
CA ILE A 871 11.39 15.45 12.82
C ILE A 871 10.90 16.65 12.02
N ARG A 872 11.64 17.77 12.01
CA ARG A 872 11.28 18.98 11.25
C ARG A 872 11.28 18.79 9.74
N THR A 873 12.09 17.86 9.21
CA THR A 873 12.05 17.46 7.79
C THR A 873 10.70 16.78 7.48
N GLU A 874 10.23 15.87 8.34
CA GLU A 874 8.90 15.25 8.17
C GLU A 874 7.75 16.24 8.37
N GLU A 875 7.86 17.17 9.33
CA GLU A 875 6.82 18.16 9.63
C GLU A 875 6.60 19.10 8.43
N ILE A 876 7.67 19.63 7.83
CA ILE A 876 7.56 20.49 6.65
C ILE A 876 7.18 19.74 5.38
N GLU A 877 7.49 18.44 5.27
CA GLU A 877 7.03 17.60 4.16
C GLU A 877 5.52 17.34 4.24
N LYS A 878 4.99 16.99 5.42
CA LYS A 878 3.53 16.90 5.67
C LYS A 878 2.82 18.24 5.44
N ALA A 879 3.42 19.34 5.89
CA ALA A 879 2.93 20.69 5.61
C ALA A 879 2.90 20.98 4.09
N GLY A 880 3.96 20.60 3.37
CA GLY A 880 4.08 20.70 1.92
C GLY A 880 2.99 19.94 1.17
N GLU A 881 2.64 18.72 1.60
CA GLU A 881 1.53 17.93 1.01
C GLU A 881 0.19 18.68 1.13
N ILE A 882 -0.11 19.27 2.29
CA ILE A 882 -1.35 20.05 2.53
C ILE A 882 -1.36 21.34 1.71
N LEU A 883 -0.20 21.96 1.49
CA LEU A 883 -0.07 23.15 0.64
C LEU A 883 -0.05 22.83 -0.86
N GLY A 884 0.03 21.56 -1.25
CA GLY A 884 0.17 21.09 -2.64
C GLY A 884 1.54 21.37 -3.27
N VAL A 885 2.59 21.56 -2.46
CA VAL A 885 3.94 21.88 -2.93
C VAL A 885 4.52 20.75 -3.77
N ASN A 886 5.00 21.07 -4.99
CA ASN A 886 5.56 20.07 -5.90
C ASN A 886 6.84 19.43 -5.34
N ARG A 887 7.76 20.24 -4.78
CA ARG A 887 8.96 19.71 -4.11
C ARG A 887 9.59 20.68 -3.11
N ILE A 888 10.12 20.10 -2.04
CA ILE A 888 10.94 20.79 -1.03
C ILE A 888 12.41 20.42 -1.26
N TYR A 889 13.29 21.41 -1.17
CA TYR A 889 14.74 21.25 -1.30
C TYR A 889 15.45 21.83 -0.07
N TYR A 890 16.58 21.24 0.29
CA TYR A 890 17.39 21.67 1.43
C TYR A 890 18.81 22.02 0.97
N LEU A 891 19.33 23.17 1.40
CA LEU A 891 20.74 23.51 1.19
C LEU A 891 21.69 22.69 2.08
N GLY A 892 21.18 22.12 3.18
CA GLY A 892 21.99 21.43 4.18
C GLY A 892 23.06 22.36 4.76
N LEU A 893 22.64 23.55 5.20
CA LEU A 893 23.43 24.44 6.04
C LEU A 893 23.10 24.14 7.51
N GLU A 894 24.11 24.18 8.37
CA GLU A 894 23.97 23.89 9.81
C GLU A 894 23.10 24.95 10.50
N ASP A 895 22.02 24.54 11.16
CA ASP A 895 21.35 25.37 12.14
C ASP A 895 22.05 25.27 13.50
N PHE A 896 22.88 26.28 13.78
CA PHE A 896 23.59 26.42 15.06
C PHE A 896 22.81 27.28 16.07
N GLY A 897 21.51 27.52 15.83
CA GLY A 897 20.63 28.35 16.66
C GLY A 897 21.05 29.83 16.68
N TYR A 898 21.02 30.43 17.87
CA TYR A 898 21.25 31.87 18.03
C TYR A 898 22.65 32.33 17.56
N CYS A 899 22.68 33.30 16.64
CA CYS A 899 23.86 34.09 16.31
C CYS A 899 23.65 35.60 16.59
N VAL A 900 24.77 36.34 16.64
CA VAL A 900 24.80 37.77 16.98
C VAL A 900 24.74 38.66 15.74
N SER A 901 25.10 38.15 14.56
CA SER A 901 25.11 38.94 13.32
C SER A 901 25.02 38.09 12.04
N GLU A 902 24.55 38.70 10.96
CA GLU A 902 24.58 38.14 9.59
C GLU A 902 25.99 37.63 9.22
N LYS A 903 27.03 38.40 9.57
CA LYS A 903 28.42 38.01 9.31
C LYS A 903 28.80 36.72 10.02
N GLU A 904 28.33 36.49 11.24
CA GLU A 904 28.61 35.26 11.99
C GLU A 904 27.98 34.04 11.31
N ALA A 905 26.75 34.16 10.82
CA ALA A 905 26.10 33.08 10.06
C ALA A 905 26.84 32.80 8.75
N LEU A 906 27.22 33.84 7.99
CA LEU A 906 28.01 33.72 6.76
C LEU A 906 29.43 33.18 6.99
N ASP A 907 30.06 33.48 8.13
CA ASP A 907 31.36 32.93 8.50
C ASP A 907 31.25 31.44 8.89
N LYS A 908 30.13 30.99 9.49
CA LYS A 908 29.87 29.58 9.85
C LYS A 908 29.46 28.70 8.66
N TRP A 909 28.54 29.17 7.82
CA TRP A 909 28.05 28.42 6.66
C TRP A 909 29.03 28.34 5.47
N ASP A 910 30.15 29.07 5.54
CA ASP A 910 30.96 29.50 4.39
C ASP A 910 30.10 30.21 3.33
N ARG A 911 30.14 31.55 3.35
CA ARG A 911 29.45 32.43 2.40
C ARG A 911 29.53 31.95 0.94
N GLU A 912 30.71 31.53 0.48
CA GLU A 912 30.91 31.15 -0.93
C GLU A 912 30.24 29.81 -1.23
N GLU A 913 30.31 28.85 -0.30
CA GLU A 913 29.65 27.56 -0.42
C GLU A 913 28.13 27.70 -0.38
N ALA A 914 27.60 28.49 0.57
CA ALA A 914 26.18 28.78 0.68
C ALA A 914 25.64 29.50 -0.57
N LEU A 915 26.36 30.51 -1.08
CA LEU A 915 25.97 31.21 -2.31
C LEU A 915 26.00 30.30 -3.54
N LYS A 916 27.02 29.43 -3.64
CA LYS A 916 27.13 28.41 -4.70
C LYS A 916 25.94 27.45 -4.68
N LYS A 917 25.57 26.93 -3.50
CA LYS A 917 24.42 26.03 -3.34
C LYS A 917 23.10 26.71 -3.75
N ILE A 918 22.87 27.97 -3.37
CA ILE A 918 21.66 28.72 -3.79
C ILE A 918 21.63 28.91 -5.31
N ILE A 919 22.77 29.26 -5.93
CA ILE A 919 22.87 29.40 -7.38
C ILE A 919 22.64 28.07 -8.10
N TYR A 920 23.13 26.95 -7.57
CA TYR A 920 22.83 25.60 -8.05
C TYR A 920 21.31 25.36 -8.07
N PHE A 921 20.61 25.58 -6.95
CA PHE A 921 19.15 25.37 -6.90
C PHE A 921 18.37 26.36 -7.79
N TYR A 922 18.82 27.60 -7.97
CA TYR A 922 18.20 28.53 -8.94
C TYR A 922 18.37 28.06 -10.39
N ARG A 923 19.48 27.39 -10.73
CA ARG A 923 19.74 26.80 -12.05
C ARG A 923 19.03 25.46 -12.27
N LEU A 924 18.80 24.70 -11.20
CA LEU A 924 18.03 23.45 -11.20
C LEU A 924 16.51 23.72 -11.32
N ILE A 925 15.93 24.44 -10.35
CA ILE A 925 14.49 24.71 -10.23
C ILE A 925 14.00 25.67 -11.32
N LYS A 926 14.91 26.52 -11.84
CA LYS A 926 14.62 27.54 -12.86
C LYS A 926 13.37 28.38 -12.52
N PRO A 927 13.27 29.01 -11.33
CA PRO A 927 12.06 29.72 -10.93
C PRO A 927 11.88 31.02 -11.71
N HIS A 928 10.67 31.35 -12.14
CA HIS A 928 10.37 32.65 -12.74
C HIS A 928 10.17 33.72 -11.66
N ILE A 929 9.51 33.33 -10.56
CA ILE A 929 9.22 34.19 -9.41
C ILE A 929 9.85 33.54 -8.18
N ILE A 930 10.50 34.36 -7.35
CA ILE A 930 10.98 33.96 -6.03
C ILE A 930 10.22 34.78 -4.99
N ILE A 931 9.75 34.13 -3.92
CA ILE A 931 8.99 34.74 -2.82
C ILE A 931 9.63 34.34 -1.50
N THR A 932 9.65 35.23 -0.51
CA THR A 932 10.09 34.89 0.85
C THR A 932 9.30 35.66 1.92
N LYS A 933 9.00 34.97 3.02
CA LYS A 933 8.42 35.52 4.25
C LYS A 933 9.47 36.28 5.07
N ASN A 934 10.71 35.79 5.07
CA ASN A 934 11.84 36.43 5.75
C ASN A 934 12.36 37.68 4.99
N THR A 935 13.02 38.60 5.71
CA THR A 935 13.56 39.84 5.13
C THR A 935 14.99 40.11 5.55
N THR A 936 15.73 40.94 4.81
CA THR A 936 17.06 41.42 5.23
C THR A 936 17.02 42.34 6.46
N SER A 937 15.82 42.74 6.88
CA SER A 937 15.55 43.48 8.12
C SER A 937 15.13 42.60 9.31
N ASP A 938 14.95 41.30 9.11
CA ASP A 938 14.55 40.33 10.14
C ASP A 938 15.51 40.37 11.33
N GLU A 939 15.06 40.22 12.57
CA GLU A 939 15.95 40.26 13.74
C GLU A 939 16.86 39.03 13.78
N HIS A 940 16.42 37.87 13.27
CA HIS A 940 17.23 36.66 13.23
C HIS A 940 18.34 36.73 12.18
N CYS A 941 19.56 36.40 12.59
CA CYS A 941 20.79 36.54 11.81
C CYS A 941 20.93 35.52 10.68
N GLN A 942 20.42 34.30 10.86
CA GLN A 942 20.39 33.28 9.80
C GLN A 942 19.44 33.72 8.68
N HIS A 943 18.27 34.28 9.02
CA HIS A 943 17.29 34.82 8.05
C HIS A 943 17.92 35.93 7.21
N LYS A 944 18.59 36.90 7.87
CA LYS A 944 19.34 37.95 7.17
C LYS A 944 20.35 37.35 6.19
N ALA A 945 21.17 36.41 6.64
CA ALA A 945 22.23 35.81 5.83
C ALA A 945 21.67 35.07 4.62
N PHE A 946 20.67 34.22 4.80
CA PHE A 946 20.07 33.46 3.70
C PHE A 946 19.43 34.38 2.66
N ILE A 947 18.62 35.36 3.09
CA ILE A 947 17.95 36.27 2.15
C ILE A 947 18.93 37.25 1.47
N SER A 948 20.02 37.65 2.15
CA SER A 948 21.13 38.41 1.57
C SER A 948 21.79 37.64 0.41
N LEU A 949 22.13 36.37 0.63
CA LEU A 949 22.67 35.49 -0.41
C LEU A 949 21.65 35.16 -1.51
N ALA A 950 20.37 35.00 -1.17
CA ALA A 950 19.30 34.73 -2.14
C ALA A 950 19.08 35.89 -3.13
N ILE A 951 19.19 37.13 -2.66
CA ILE A 951 19.12 38.35 -3.49
C ILE A 951 20.39 38.50 -4.34
N GLU A 952 21.55 38.07 -3.85
CA GLU A 952 22.79 38.05 -4.62
C GLU A 952 22.76 36.96 -5.71
N ALA A 953 22.33 35.74 -5.37
CA ALA A 953 22.10 34.65 -6.30
C ALA A 953 21.12 35.02 -7.42
N PHE A 954 20.11 35.85 -7.13
CA PHE A 954 19.18 36.36 -8.15
C PHE A 954 19.88 37.17 -9.25
N GLU A 955 20.97 37.87 -8.91
CA GLU A 955 21.77 38.64 -9.87
C GLU A 955 22.84 37.79 -10.57
N LEU A 956 23.31 36.72 -9.91
CA LEU A 956 24.46 35.92 -10.35
C LEU A 956 24.11 34.60 -11.05
N ALA A 957 22.94 34.00 -10.79
CA ALA A 957 22.58 32.68 -11.32
C ALA A 957 22.59 32.61 -12.86
N SER A 958 22.38 33.74 -13.54
CA SER A 958 22.40 33.87 -15.00
C SER A 958 23.79 34.07 -15.60
N ASN A 959 24.83 34.28 -14.78
CA ASN A 959 26.20 34.46 -15.24
C ASN A 959 26.96 33.12 -15.30
N PRO A 960 27.31 32.60 -16.49
CA PRO A 960 27.95 31.28 -16.62
C PRO A 960 29.35 31.21 -15.99
N GLU A 961 30.04 32.34 -15.81
CA GLU A 961 31.36 32.38 -15.20
C GLU A 961 31.31 32.23 -13.66
N VAL A 962 30.13 32.43 -13.05
CA VAL A 962 29.96 32.32 -11.59
C VAL A 962 29.60 30.89 -11.23
N TYR A 963 30.46 30.28 -10.39
CA TYR A 963 30.45 28.86 -10.03
C TYR A 963 30.25 27.94 -11.24
N SER A 964 31.10 28.13 -12.25
CA SER A 964 31.07 27.38 -13.53
C SER A 964 31.05 25.85 -13.39
N GLU A 965 31.51 25.34 -12.23
CA GLU A 965 31.42 23.95 -11.83
C GLU A 965 29.98 23.44 -11.72
N THR A 966 29.04 24.26 -11.26
CA THR A 966 27.61 23.90 -11.18
C THR A 966 26.97 23.72 -12.56
N LEU A 967 27.63 24.16 -13.64
CA LEU A 967 27.20 23.93 -15.03
C LEU A 967 27.73 22.59 -15.60
N LYS A 968 28.66 21.93 -14.90
CA LYS A 968 29.15 20.60 -15.30
C LYS A 968 28.15 19.51 -14.93
N ASP A 969 27.36 19.77 -13.89
CA ASP A 969 26.24 18.94 -13.42
C ASP A 969 24.99 19.08 -14.32
N GLY A 970 25.16 19.34 -15.62
CA GLY A 970 24.10 19.54 -16.61
C GLY A 970 23.28 20.85 -16.52
N LEU A 971 23.46 21.64 -15.46
CA LEU A 971 22.63 22.83 -15.25
C LEU A 971 22.98 23.99 -16.19
N LEU A 972 21.96 24.73 -16.61
CA LEU A 972 22.11 25.93 -17.44
C LEU A 972 22.03 27.21 -16.58
N PRO A 973 22.73 28.31 -16.96
CA PRO A 973 22.56 29.59 -16.32
C PRO A 973 21.10 30.05 -16.42
N TRP A 974 20.52 30.47 -15.30
CA TRP A 974 19.11 30.83 -15.22
C TRP A 974 18.92 32.22 -14.61
N GLN A 975 17.99 33.00 -15.16
CA GLN A 975 17.62 34.30 -14.63
C GLN A 975 16.20 34.27 -14.07
N PRO A 976 16.00 34.21 -12.74
CA PRO A 976 14.70 34.47 -12.16
C PRO A 976 14.24 35.89 -12.53
N LEU A 977 12.96 36.05 -12.85
CA LEU A 977 12.42 37.30 -13.39
C LEU A 977 12.06 38.30 -12.29
N LYS A 978 11.57 37.81 -11.14
CA LYS A 978 11.12 38.63 -10.01
C LYS A 978 11.49 38.02 -8.67
N PHE A 979 11.76 38.89 -7.69
CA PHE A 979 11.98 38.54 -6.29
C PHE A 979 11.06 39.38 -5.40
N TYR A 980 10.16 38.73 -4.69
CA TYR A 980 9.22 39.34 -3.75
C TYR A 980 9.58 39.01 -2.31
N GLN A 981 9.31 39.96 -1.41
CA GLN A 981 9.44 39.79 0.03
C GLN A 981 8.13 40.18 0.69
N ARG A 982 7.68 39.42 1.69
CA ARG A 982 6.46 39.75 2.45
C ARG A 982 6.65 41.05 3.22
N ASP A 983 5.74 42.00 3.02
CA ASP A 983 5.79 43.35 3.62
C ASP A 983 4.41 43.74 4.18
N PRO A 984 4.08 43.32 5.41
CA PRO A 984 2.78 43.58 6.02
C PRO A 984 2.55 45.06 6.37
N LYS A 985 3.52 45.95 6.13
CA LYS A 985 3.39 47.41 6.36
C LYS A 985 3.08 48.18 5.08
N ASN A 986 3.12 47.52 3.93
CA ASN A 986 2.91 48.15 2.63
C ASN A 986 1.51 47.86 2.08
N GLU A 987 0.49 48.50 2.66
CA GLU A 987 -0.91 48.43 2.23
C GLU A 987 -1.15 48.91 0.78
N ASN A 988 -0.15 49.55 0.15
CA ASN A 988 -0.17 49.97 -1.26
C ASN A 988 0.63 49.02 -2.18
N GLY A 989 1.16 47.92 -1.64
CA GLY A 989 1.88 46.88 -2.38
C GLY A 989 0.94 45.93 -3.11
N ILE A 990 1.52 44.91 -3.75
CA ILE A 990 0.74 43.82 -4.36
C ILE A 990 0.28 42.91 -3.23
N PHE A 991 -1.01 42.56 -3.20
CA PHE A 991 -1.56 41.64 -2.20
C PHE A 991 -2.18 40.41 -2.84
N ILE A 992 -2.25 39.34 -2.05
CA ILE A 992 -3.10 38.18 -2.28
C ILE A 992 -4.24 38.22 -1.26
N ASP A 993 -5.42 37.73 -1.64
CA ASP A 993 -6.58 37.64 -0.75
C ASP A 993 -6.75 36.18 -0.32
N ILE A 994 -6.42 35.89 0.94
CA ILE A 994 -6.39 34.53 1.49
C ILE A 994 -7.73 34.15 2.14
N SER A 995 -8.66 35.11 2.23
CA SER A 995 -10.05 34.87 2.65
C SER A 995 -10.94 34.34 1.51
N GLU A 996 -10.47 34.40 0.27
CA GLU A 996 -11.11 33.75 -0.86
C GLU A 996 -11.13 32.23 -0.68
N LYS A 997 -12.26 31.60 -1.08
CA LYS A 997 -12.40 30.13 -1.13
C LYS A 997 -11.85 29.59 -2.44
N ASP A 998 -11.12 28.49 -2.36
CA ASP A 998 -10.85 27.63 -3.51
C ASP A 998 -12.15 26.96 -3.99
N SER A 999 -12.23 26.77 -5.30
CA SER A 999 -13.39 26.23 -6.00
C SER A 999 -13.51 24.70 -5.95
N ALA A 1000 -12.43 23.98 -5.67
CA ALA A 1000 -12.43 22.52 -5.59
C ALA A 1000 -12.66 22.00 -4.16
N THR A 1001 -11.98 22.60 -3.18
CA THR A 1001 -12.03 22.23 -1.76
C THR A 1001 -13.11 22.96 -0.97
N GLY A 1002 -13.62 24.10 -1.47
CA GLY A 1002 -14.57 24.96 -0.76
C GLY A 1002 -13.98 25.69 0.47
N ARG A 1003 -12.69 25.47 0.77
CA ARG A 1003 -11.95 26.07 1.89
C ARG A 1003 -11.26 27.34 1.45
N THR A 1004 -11.03 28.26 2.39
CA THR A 1004 -10.21 29.45 2.16
C THR A 1004 -8.72 29.09 2.18
N TYR A 1005 -7.90 29.84 1.44
CA TYR A 1005 -6.44 29.63 1.45
C TYR A 1005 -5.86 29.80 2.88
N LYS A 1006 -6.50 30.63 3.71
CA LYS A 1006 -6.23 30.79 5.14
C LYS A 1006 -6.53 29.52 5.96
N GLU A 1007 -7.60 28.77 5.64
CA GLU A 1007 -7.92 27.48 6.28
C GLU A 1007 -6.96 26.35 5.87
N ILE A 1008 -6.46 26.37 4.63
CA ILE A 1008 -5.45 25.43 4.13
C ILE A 1008 -4.10 25.72 4.79
N ALA A 1009 -3.69 26.99 4.82
CA ALA A 1009 -2.47 27.41 5.50
C ALA A 1009 -2.47 27.13 7.01
N LEU A 1010 -3.62 27.21 7.69
CA LEU A 1010 -3.73 26.81 9.10
C LEU A 1010 -3.41 25.32 9.29
N GLU A 1011 -3.93 24.45 8.42
CA GLU A 1011 -3.75 23.00 8.52
C GLU A 1011 -2.31 22.59 8.22
N SER A 1012 -1.65 23.26 7.27
CA SER A 1012 -0.21 23.17 7.04
C SER A 1012 0.58 23.51 8.31
N LEU A 1013 0.33 24.68 8.92
CA LEU A 1013 1.03 25.11 10.14
C LEU A 1013 0.80 24.19 11.35
N LYS A 1014 -0.26 23.37 11.35
CA LYS A 1014 -0.50 22.37 12.39
C LYS A 1014 0.48 21.20 12.36
N GLN A 1015 1.15 20.93 11.24
CA GLN A 1015 2.11 19.81 11.13
C GLN A 1015 3.42 20.09 11.87
N HIS A 1016 3.76 21.35 12.13
CA HIS A 1016 4.97 21.79 12.84
C HIS A 1016 4.84 21.61 14.37
N HIS A 1017 4.65 20.36 14.81
CA HIS A 1017 4.43 19.99 16.21
C HIS A 1017 5.62 20.32 17.12
N SER A 1018 6.85 20.10 16.64
CA SER A 1018 8.11 20.38 17.35
C SER A 1018 8.32 21.86 17.72
N GLN A 1019 7.47 22.74 17.18
CA GLN A 1019 7.49 24.20 17.30
C GLN A 1019 6.16 24.80 17.75
N LYS A 1020 5.13 23.96 17.98
CA LYS A 1020 3.76 24.37 18.37
C LYS A 1020 3.13 25.44 17.47
N LEU A 1021 3.52 25.52 16.20
CA LEU A 1021 2.96 26.52 15.28
C LEU A 1021 1.47 26.33 15.06
N GLY A 1022 0.96 25.09 15.15
CA GLY A 1022 -0.47 24.81 15.08
C GLY A 1022 -1.27 25.51 16.19
N GLU A 1023 -0.84 25.38 17.44
CA GLU A 1023 -1.44 26.07 18.59
C GLU A 1023 -1.33 27.59 18.42
N TRP A 1024 -0.14 28.09 18.10
CA TRP A 1024 0.10 29.51 17.88
C TRP A 1024 -0.81 30.07 16.77
N ALA A 1025 -0.80 29.46 15.59
CA ALA A 1025 -1.59 29.88 14.43
C ALA A 1025 -3.09 29.82 14.73
N GLN A 1026 -3.56 28.80 15.47
CA GLN A 1026 -4.95 28.71 15.90
C GLN A 1026 -5.34 29.83 16.87
N THR A 1027 -4.45 30.25 17.80
CA THR A 1027 -4.71 31.45 18.62
C THR A 1027 -4.70 32.76 17.83
N GLN A 1028 -3.90 32.85 16.77
CA GLN A 1028 -3.80 34.04 15.92
C GLN A 1028 -4.86 34.07 14.81
N TYR A 1029 -5.55 32.96 14.53
CA TYR A 1029 -6.42 32.78 13.36
C TYR A 1029 -7.48 33.88 13.20
N SER A 1030 -8.14 34.25 14.30
CA SER A 1030 -9.17 35.31 14.34
C SER A 1030 -8.62 36.73 14.13
N PHE A 1031 -7.30 36.91 14.22
CA PHE A 1031 -6.58 38.17 13.99
C PHE A 1031 -5.74 38.15 12.70
N TRP A 1032 -5.58 36.99 12.08
CA TRP A 1032 -4.81 36.77 10.86
C TRP A 1032 -5.48 37.52 9.70
N PRO A 1033 -4.75 38.38 8.96
CA PRO A 1033 -5.36 39.30 8.01
C PRO A 1033 -5.86 38.57 6.76
N ASP A 1034 -6.99 39.02 6.21
CA ASP A 1034 -7.55 38.49 4.96
C ASP A 1034 -6.61 38.70 3.75
N LYS A 1035 -5.62 39.59 3.88
CA LYS A 1035 -4.71 39.99 2.81
C LYS A 1035 -3.25 39.94 3.23
N ILE A 1036 -2.44 39.25 2.44
CA ILE A 1036 -0.97 39.22 2.59
C ILE A 1036 -0.36 40.13 1.53
N TYR A 1037 0.50 41.04 1.95
CA TYR A 1037 1.14 42.06 1.10
C TYR A 1037 2.60 41.69 0.80
N TYR A 1038 3.01 41.93 -0.45
CA TYR A 1038 4.33 41.66 -0.98
C TYR A 1038 4.97 42.91 -1.59
N HIS A 1039 6.24 43.12 -1.28
CA HIS A 1039 7.12 44.10 -1.89
C HIS A 1039 7.97 43.46 -2.99
N LEU A 1040 8.02 44.08 -4.18
CA LEU A 1040 8.90 43.67 -5.27
C LEU A 1040 10.32 44.20 -5.03
N SER A 1041 11.22 43.35 -4.53
CA SER A 1041 12.60 43.73 -4.20
C SER A 1041 13.55 43.70 -5.38
N LYS A 1042 13.33 42.79 -6.35
CA LYS A 1042 14.07 42.74 -7.62
C LYS A 1042 13.17 42.38 -8.79
N THR A 1043 13.44 42.95 -9.96
CA THR A 1043 12.83 42.53 -11.22
C THR A 1043 13.81 42.64 -12.38
N LYS A 1044 13.70 41.73 -13.34
CA LYS A 1044 14.39 41.73 -14.64
C LYS A 1044 13.43 42.07 -15.79
N VAL A 1045 12.13 42.18 -15.49
CA VAL A 1045 11.06 42.53 -16.42
C VAL A 1045 10.45 43.89 -16.07
N LYS A 1046 9.80 44.54 -17.04
CA LYS A 1046 9.01 45.74 -16.75
C LYS A 1046 7.75 45.35 -16.00
N ASP A 1047 7.58 45.89 -14.80
CA ASP A 1047 6.38 45.70 -14.00
C ASP A 1047 5.55 46.99 -14.01
N GLU A 1048 4.36 46.92 -14.58
CA GLU A 1048 3.40 48.04 -14.72
C GLU A 1048 1.99 47.63 -14.24
N GLY A 1049 1.87 46.55 -13.45
CA GLY A 1049 0.58 45.97 -13.04
C GLY A 1049 0.45 45.69 -11.54
N ASN A 1050 -0.77 45.29 -11.12
CA ASN A 1050 -1.16 45.13 -9.72
C ASN A 1050 -1.17 43.66 -9.25
N SER A 1051 -0.42 42.78 -9.92
CA SER A 1051 -0.36 41.34 -9.64
C SER A 1051 1.09 40.83 -9.67
N ILE A 1052 1.41 39.81 -8.87
CA ILE A 1052 2.75 39.20 -8.82
C ILE A 1052 3.21 38.72 -10.21
N PHE A 1053 2.29 38.32 -11.08
CA PHE A 1053 2.55 37.90 -12.46
C PHE A 1053 2.75 39.06 -13.48
N SER A 1054 2.58 40.31 -13.08
CA SER A 1054 2.56 41.45 -14.03
C SER A 1054 3.87 41.60 -14.83
N GLY A 1055 3.79 41.72 -16.16
CA GLY A 1055 4.97 41.81 -17.02
C GLY A 1055 5.66 40.48 -17.35
N ILE A 1056 5.23 39.38 -16.73
CA ILE A 1056 5.55 38.02 -17.18
C ILE A 1056 4.59 37.67 -18.33
N ASN A 1057 5.14 37.14 -19.42
CA ASN A 1057 4.43 36.81 -20.65
C ASN A 1057 5.23 35.76 -21.47
N LYS A 1058 4.64 35.26 -22.57
CA LYS A 1058 5.23 34.21 -23.42
C LYS A 1058 6.56 34.55 -24.12
N GLU A 1059 7.04 35.79 -24.06
CA GLU A 1059 8.35 36.17 -24.62
C GLU A 1059 9.48 36.16 -23.57
N ASN A 1060 9.14 36.10 -22.29
CA ASN A 1060 10.10 36.09 -21.18
C ASN A 1060 9.90 34.95 -20.15
N LEU A 1061 8.91 34.08 -20.39
CA LEU A 1061 8.90 32.67 -20.00
C LEU A 1061 9.59 31.84 -21.10
#